data_AF-A0A7W5G8M9-F1
#
_entry.id   AF-A0A7W5G8M9-F1
#
_cell.length_a   1.000
_cell.length_b   1.000
_cell.length_c   1.000
_cell.angle_alpha   90.00
_cell.angle_beta   90.00
_cell.angle_gamma   90.00
#
_symmetry.space_group_name_H-M   'P 1'
#
loop_
_entity.id
_entity.type
_entity.pdbx_description
1 polymer ?
#
loop_
_entity_poly.entity_id
_entity_poly.type
_entity_poly.pdbx_seq_one_letter_code
_entity_poly.pdbx_strand_id
1 'polypeptide(L)'
;MFKKRFITLYLFLIAMVFSIPSAFASEATPDITLPFILKNVNFAFEERTDAVIIDAGKIVSNSKLSVSDFNIHVKATRKVNADFVVYDGPRVVTDVYTSQVNDSGTPSDTGRYIVVDFADVGWGDGGTTIDGGYTLNLQYTITLNGNKLEYVDGSSIVPAFNQTGAVSPVLDKYKYANYDGLDYSYFYNEDAEEPLPLVVFFHGGGQGNDIYTPIRFSNGGTVWANPENQAKYPTHVLAPRNATTVQSMHKVKAIIDDMIDAGKVDPNRVYITGFSMGGGSTWTFLQTYPDFAAAAAPLCPAGGPGNVENALKVANLPLWTFVDAEDFLYNSVVNTDKTYSPYWNDSLLTIIPFNQLLDPPYNGHRFDGHSVWLPVYNEYVHPERGMLIDWLFSQSKIKEIANVEVATEPGVAPVLPETVAVDVNHSATGIATEERAVVWEAIDPQLYKAPGVFEVAGTIEDIVEKVTAKVTVVAASATLSGPALVQPGQQFDVTYGLQYVKKDVYAQDITIKYDAVKLELAGQPVSLDSEKFKIVDTDEQEGIIRILGIHLNDSANNPNKDLIKLSFKAKETAGISNIEVSLLVLADGEGVEVEAGGDTHTVEIRKPTVPGDINDDDRVSVGDLALVAKAYGKSSDSPDWNQVKKYDINADGTIDIEDLSALARLILKK
;
A
#
# COMPACT_ATOMS: atom_id res chain seq x y z
N MET A 1 -19.70 114.60 -19.05
CA MET A 1 -20.36 115.47 -18.05
C MET A 1 -19.88 115.00 -16.68
N PHE A 2 -19.07 115.82 -15.98
CA PHE A 2 -18.55 115.68 -14.59
C PHE A 2 -17.72 114.43 -14.23
N LYS A 3 -16.62 114.46 -13.46
CA LYS A 3 -15.68 115.47 -12.95
C LYS A 3 -14.45 114.66 -12.44
N LYS A 4 -13.24 115.18 -12.68
CA LYS A 4 -11.95 115.06 -11.94
C LYS A 4 -12.07 114.47 -10.51
N ARG A 5 -11.16 113.68 -9.91
CA ARG A 5 -9.68 113.47 -9.94
C ARG A 5 -9.42 112.21 -9.05
N PHE A 6 -8.32 111.45 -9.10
CA PHE A 6 -7.02 111.81 -8.52
C PHE A 6 -5.92 110.77 -8.86
N ILE A 7 -4.83 111.26 -9.46
CA ILE A 7 -3.40 111.09 -9.12
C ILE A 7 -2.86 109.64 -9.09
N THR A 8 -2.18 109.13 -10.13
CA THR A 8 -0.86 109.49 -10.75
C THR A 8 0.33 108.86 -10.02
N LEU A 9 1.00 107.90 -10.69
CA LEU A 9 2.45 107.87 -11.02
C LEU A 9 2.67 106.52 -11.77
N TYR A 10 2.87 106.52 -13.10
CA TYR A 10 4.16 106.56 -13.81
C TYR A 10 5.04 105.32 -13.50
N LEU A 11 5.68 104.64 -14.45
CA LEU A 11 6.24 105.04 -15.75
C LEU A 11 6.65 103.72 -16.46
N PHE A 12 6.34 103.59 -17.77
CA PHE A 12 7.14 102.95 -18.84
C PHE A 12 7.57 101.47 -18.71
N LEU A 13 7.73 100.66 -19.76
CA LEU A 13 7.44 100.65 -21.20
C LEU A 13 7.91 99.24 -21.66
N ILE A 14 7.51 98.85 -22.87
CA ILE A 14 8.13 97.86 -23.78
C ILE A 14 7.32 96.57 -23.95
N ALA A 15 6.98 96.35 -25.21
CA ALA A 15 6.17 95.27 -25.75
C ALA A 15 6.88 93.92 -25.67
N MET A 16 6.14 92.88 -25.26
CA MET A 16 6.52 91.48 -25.38
C MET A 16 5.63 90.78 -26.41
N VAL A 17 6.28 90.01 -27.27
CA VAL A 17 5.68 89.04 -28.19
C VAL A 17 5.10 87.89 -27.36
N PHE A 18 3.84 87.51 -27.60
CA PHE A 18 3.18 86.40 -26.92
C PHE A 18 3.57 85.06 -27.57
N SER A 19 4.21 84.20 -26.78
CA SER A 19 4.42 82.78 -27.06
C SER A 19 3.19 81.98 -26.60
N ILE A 20 2.69 81.10 -27.46
CA ILE A 20 1.66 80.11 -27.13
C ILE A 20 2.32 78.98 -26.29
N PRO A 21 1.82 78.63 -25.10
CA PRO A 21 2.33 77.47 -24.38
C PRO A 21 1.73 76.18 -24.96
N SER A 22 2.60 75.29 -25.41
CA SER A 22 2.26 73.92 -25.75
C SER A 22 2.03 73.14 -24.45
N ALA A 23 0.83 72.58 -24.30
CA ALA A 23 0.48 71.69 -23.20
C ALA A 23 0.93 70.27 -23.53
N PHE A 24 1.95 69.78 -22.85
CA PHE A 24 2.16 68.36 -22.57
C PHE A 24 2.42 68.25 -21.07
N ALA A 25 1.35 68.02 -20.31
CA ALA A 25 1.47 67.51 -18.96
C ALA A 25 1.82 66.03 -19.09
N SER A 26 2.99 65.62 -18.58
CA SER A 26 3.26 64.22 -18.31
C SER A 26 2.34 63.80 -17.16
N GLU A 27 1.33 62.98 -17.45
CA GLU A 27 0.61 62.27 -16.40
C GLU A 27 1.62 61.43 -15.61
N ALA A 28 1.79 61.75 -14.33
CA ALA A 28 2.54 60.90 -13.42
C ALA A 28 1.77 59.57 -13.31
N THR A 29 2.32 58.51 -13.89
CA THR A 29 1.86 57.14 -13.64
C THR A 29 1.95 56.88 -12.13
N PRO A 30 0.87 56.46 -11.45
CA PRO A 30 0.98 56.12 -10.04
C PRO A 30 2.01 55.00 -9.87
N ASP A 31 2.92 55.15 -8.92
CA ASP A 31 3.84 54.09 -8.49
C ASP A 31 3.01 52.93 -7.93
N ILE A 32 2.67 51.97 -8.79
CA ILE A 32 1.90 50.78 -8.40
C ILE A 32 2.92 49.74 -7.91
N THR A 33 2.84 49.39 -6.64
CA THR A 33 3.64 48.32 -6.07
C THR A 33 2.90 46.99 -6.21
N LEU A 34 3.45 46.09 -7.03
CA LEU A 34 2.95 44.73 -7.19
C LEU A 34 3.53 43.82 -6.10
N PRO A 35 2.71 43.04 -5.40
CA PRO A 35 3.21 42.06 -4.44
C PRO A 35 3.74 40.83 -5.19
N PHE A 36 4.78 40.22 -4.62
CA PHE A 36 5.23 38.90 -5.05
C PHE A 36 5.57 38.02 -3.85
N ILE A 37 5.59 36.71 -4.08
CA ILE A 37 6.02 35.70 -3.12
C ILE A 37 7.20 34.90 -3.68
N LEU A 38 7.99 34.32 -2.79
CA LEU A 38 8.97 33.29 -3.16
C LEU A 38 8.29 31.92 -3.14
N LYS A 39 8.51 31.11 -4.17
CA LYS A 39 8.15 29.69 -4.18
C LYS A 39 9.41 28.89 -3.87
N ASN A 40 9.41 28.20 -2.73
CA ASN A 40 10.49 27.30 -2.36
C ASN A 40 10.11 25.85 -2.68
N VAL A 41 11.12 25.08 -3.09
CA VAL A 41 11.01 23.65 -3.37
C VAL A 41 12.09 22.90 -2.60
N ASN A 42 11.72 21.78 -2.00
CA ASN A 42 12.62 20.86 -1.32
C ASN A 42 13.26 19.92 -2.34
N PHE A 43 14.52 20.20 -2.71
CA PHE A 43 15.30 19.30 -3.55
C PHE A 43 16.16 18.38 -2.68
N ALA A 44 16.66 17.28 -3.25
CA ALA A 44 17.53 16.32 -2.56
C ALA A 44 18.67 16.97 -1.75
N PHE A 45 19.36 17.97 -2.31
CA PHE A 45 20.50 18.63 -1.69
C PHE A 45 20.12 19.72 -0.66
N GLU A 46 19.10 20.55 -0.92
CA GLU A 46 18.59 21.56 0.01
C GLU A 46 17.23 22.11 -0.46
N GLU A 47 16.52 22.84 0.41
CA GLU A 47 15.41 23.70 -0.02
C GLU A 47 15.92 24.97 -0.71
N ARG A 48 15.37 25.29 -1.89
CA ARG A 48 15.76 26.44 -2.69
C ARG A 48 14.55 27.24 -3.15
N THR A 49 14.71 28.54 -3.31
CA THR A 49 13.75 29.38 -4.04
C THR A 49 13.86 29.08 -5.53
N ASP A 50 12.80 28.43 -6.02
CA ASP A 50 12.63 27.92 -7.37
C ASP A 50 12.06 28.99 -8.30
N ALA A 51 11.15 29.82 -7.79
CA ALA A 51 10.54 30.90 -8.54
C ALA A 51 10.19 32.11 -7.67
N VAL A 52 10.00 33.27 -8.31
CA VAL A 52 9.17 34.35 -7.75
C VAL A 52 7.85 34.44 -8.51
N ILE A 53 6.76 34.63 -7.77
CA ILE A 53 5.41 34.72 -8.34
C ILE A 53 4.87 36.11 -8.04
N ILE A 54 4.74 36.91 -9.09
CA ILE A 54 4.25 38.30 -9.05
C ILE A 54 2.75 38.28 -9.31
N ASP A 55 1.95 38.86 -8.41
CA ASP A 55 0.55 39.15 -8.69
C ASP A 55 0.46 40.47 -9.46
N ALA A 56 0.20 40.38 -10.77
CA ALA A 56 0.13 41.55 -11.63
C ALA A 56 -1.15 42.38 -11.44
N GLY A 57 -2.08 41.92 -10.60
CA GLY A 57 -3.39 42.56 -10.32
C GLY A 57 -4.39 42.51 -11.48
N LYS A 58 -3.91 42.27 -12.71
CA LYS A 58 -4.68 42.14 -13.95
C LYS A 58 -4.03 41.11 -14.87
N ILE A 59 -4.75 40.75 -15.93
CA ILE A 59 -4.30 39.74 -16.91
C ILE A 59 -3.20 40.31 -17.81
N VAL A 60 -2.08 39.59 -17.87
CA VAL A 60 -0.91 39.83 -18.70
C VAL A 60 -0.86 38.76 -19.80
N SER A 61 -0.28 39.10 -20.96
CA SER A 61 -0.07 38.16 -22.07
C SER A 61 1.33 37.56 -21.98
N ASN A 62 1.45 36.23 -22.05
CA ASN A 62 2.72 35.53 -22.02
C ASN A 62 3.66 35.98 -23.13
N SER A 63 3.12 36.19 -24.33
CA SER A 63 3.86 36.64 -25.51
C SER A 63 4.49 38.04 -25.39
N LYS A 64 4.22 38.75 -24.29
CA LYS A 64 4.74 40.09 -23.98
C LYS A 64 5.83 40.06 -22.92
N LEU A 65 6.17 38.88 -22.41
CA LEU A 65 7.20 38.69 -21.39
C LEU A 65 8.42 38.01 -22.01
N SER A 66 9.58 38.37 -21.48
CA SER A 66 10.86 37.74 -21.79
C SER A 66 11.72 37.68 -20.54
N VAL A 67 12.60 36.68 -20.47
CA VAL A 67 13.66 36.57 -19.45
C VAL A 67 14.46 37.88 -19.34
N SER A 68 14.74 38.55 -20.45
CA SER A 68 15.50 39.81 -20.44
C SER A 68 14.78 40.98 -19.78
N ASP A 69 13.48 40.87 -19.55
CA ASP A 69 12.71 41.93 -18.91
C ASP A 69 12.99 42.00 -17.41
N PHE A 70 13.37 40.87 -16.78
CA PHE A 70 13.48 40.75 -15.33
C PHE A 70 14.93 40.61 -14.89
N ASN A 71 15.37 41.53 -14.03
CA ASN A 71 16.62 41.40 -13.29
C ASN A 71 16.29 41.13 -11.83
N ILE A 72 16.77 40.00 -11.32
CA ILE A 72 16.50 39.51 -9.98
C ILE A 72 17.79 39.59 -9.16
N HIS A 73 17.68 40.18 -7.98
CA HIS A 73 18.75 40.28 -7.01
C HIS A 73 18.31 39.64 -5.70
N VAL A 74 19.16 38.82 -5.08
CA VAL A 74 18.88 38.20 -3.79
C VAL A 74 19.95 38.60 -2.78
N LYS A 75 19.47 39.00 -1.59
CA LYS A 75 20.28 39.15 -0.39
C LYS A 75 19.90 38.04 0.58
N ALA A 76 20.86 37.15 0.84
CA ALA A 76 20.75 36.05 1.78
C ALA A 76 21.49 36.38 3.07
N THR A 77 20.77 36.39 4.19
CA THR A 77 21.31 36.64 5.53
C THR A 77 21.00 35.47 6.45
N ARG A 78 21.78 35.24 7.51
CA ARG A 78 21.41 34.19 8.47
C ARG A 78 20.13 34.60 9.22
N LYS A 79 19.17 33.68 9.32
CA LYS A 79 17.90 33.91 10.03
C LYS A 79 18.12 34.28 11.50
N VAL A 80 19.14 33.69 12.14
CA VAL A 80 19.51 33.96 13.54
C VAL A 80 20.52 35.12 13.71
N ASN A 81 21.07 35.66 12.63
CA ASN A 81 21.98 36.80 12.65
C ASN A 81 21.95 37.55 11.30
N ALA A 82 21.06 38.52 11.17
CA ALA A 82 20.83 39.24 9.93
C ALA A 82 22.04 40.06 9.43
N ASP A 83 22.98 40.41 10.32
CA ASP A 83 24.20 41.14 9.96
C ASP A 83 25.18 40.26 9.18
N PHE A 84 25.06 38.93 9.33
CA PHE A 84 25.84 37.99 8.54
C PHE A 84 25.20 37.79 7.18
N VAL A 85 25.74 38.50 6.18
CA VAL A 85 25.38 38.34 4.77
C VAL A 85 26.17 37.18 4.17
N VAL A 86 25.45 36.17 3.69
CA VAL A 86 26.02 35.01 3.01
C VAL A 86 26.23 35.32 1.53
N TYR A 87 25.22 35.94 0.92
CA TYR A 87 25.19 36.23 -0.50
C TYR A 87 24.41 37.54 -0.72
N ASP A 88 24.90 38.37 -1.63
CA ASP A 88 24.30 39.66 -2.01
C ASP A 88 24.65 39.87 -3.48
N GLY A 89 23.74 39.47 -4.37
CA GLY A 89 24.04 39.40 -5.79
C GLY A 89 22.88 38.98 -6.68
N PRO A 90 23.13 38.85 -8.00
CA PRO A 90 22.12 38.52 -8.98
C PRO A 90 21.67 37.05 -8.92
N ARG A 91 20.39 36.79 -9.15
CA ARG A 91 19.84 35.44 -9.37
C ARG A 91 19.57 35.26 -10.87
N VAL A 92 20.08 34.19 -11.46
CA VAL A 92 19.89 33.91 -12.89
C VAL A 92 18.45 33.47 -13.14
N VAL A 93 17.74 34.23 -13.99
CA VAL A 93 16.41 33.89 -14.49
C VAL A 93 16.55 32.87 -15.62
N THR A 94 15.85 31.75 -15.52
CA THR A 94 15.87 30.67 -16.51
C THR A 94 14.66 30.74 -17.44
N ASP A 95 13.50 31.11 -16.91
CA ASP A 95 12.28 31.28 -17.69
C ASP A 95 11.34 32.35 -17.08
N VAL A 96 10.43 32.87 -17.89
CA VAL A 96 9.37 33.79 -17.46
C VAL A 96 8.09 33.47 -18.21
N TYR A 97 7.00 33.26 -17.46
CA TYR A 97 5.69 33.02 -18.06
C TYR A 97 4.53 33.54 -17.22
N THR A 98 3.34 33.61 -17.81
CA THR A 98 2.11 33.86 -17.07
C THR A 98 1.45 32.58 -16.57
N SER A 99 0.84 32.64 -15.38
CA SER A 99 0.00 31.58 -14.81
C SER A 99 -1.39 32.11 -14.42
N GLN A 100 -2.37 31.22 -14.48
CA GLN A 100 -3.74 31.46 -14.01
C GLN A 100 -3.88 31.29 -12.49
N VAL A 101 -2.94 30.59 -11.86
CA VAL A 101 -2.91 30.31 -10.43
C VAL A 101 -1.69 30.94 -9.78
N ASN A 102 -1.76 31.19 -8.47
CA ASN A 102 -0.64 31.71 -7.70
C ASN A 102 0.38 30.59 -7.36
N ASP A 103 0.86 29.89 -8.38
CA ASP A 103 1.82 28.78 -8.26
C ASP A 103 2.73 28.68 -9.51
N SER A 104 3.87 28.00 -9.40
CA SER A 104 4.79 27.74 -10.51
C SER A 104 4.42 26.45 -11.28
N GLY A 105 5.09 26.20 -12.42
CA GLY A 105 4.95 24.96 -13.20
C GLY A 105 3.68 24.85 -14.03
N THR A 106 2.88 25.92 -14.14
CA THR A 106 1.59 25.94 -14.86
C THR A 106 1.50 27.09 -15.88
N PRO A 107 2.36 27.10 -16.92
CA PRO A 107 2.37 28.17 -17.91
C PRO A 107 1.06 28.28 -18.69
N SER A 108 0.71 29.50 -19.07
CA SER A 108 -0.52 29.82 -19.80
C SER A 108 -0.28 30.98 -20.77
N ASP A 109 -1.06 31.06 -21.86
CA ASP A 109 -0.92 32.13 -22.87
C ASP A 109 -1.21 33.53 -22.30
N THR A 110 -2.08 33.59 -21.29
CA THR A 110 -2.38 34.79 -20.51
C THR A 110 -2.58 34.39 -19.06
N GLY A 111 -2.36 35.29 -18.11
CA GLY A 111 -2.56 35.00 -16.70
C GLY A 111 -2.45 36.24 -15.82
N ARG A 112 -2.99 36.17 -14.60
CA ARG A 112 -2.84 37.23 -13.60
C ARG A 112 -1.47 37.20 -12.93
N TYR A 113 -0.89 36.01 -12.80
CA TYR A 113 0.39 35.82 -12.14
C TYR A 113 1.50 35.77 -13.17
N ILE A 114 2.61 36.42 -12.88
CA ILE A 114 3.85 36.28 -13.65
C ILE A 114 4.81 35.47 -12.80
N VAL A 115 5.26 34.35 -13.34
CA VAL A 115 6.24 33.48 -12.72
C VAL A 115 7.59 33.76 -13.37
N VAL A 116 8.61 33.97 -12.55
CA VAL A 116 10.00 34.13 -12.96
C VAL A 116 10.76 32.98 -12.32
N ASP A 117 11.15 32.00 -13.13
CA ASP A 117 11.80 30.77 -12.69
C ASP A 117 13.32 30.93 -12.62
N PHE A 118 13.92 30.15 -11.73
CA PHE A 118 15.35 30.10 -11.49
C PHE A 118 15.91 28.71 -11.81
N ALA A 119 17.22 28.55 -11.66
CA ALA A 119 17.83 27.23 -11.72
C ALA A 119 17.56 26.45 -10.41
N ASP A 120 16.97 25.27 -10.58
CA ASP A 120 16.68 24.26 -9.54
C ASP A 120 17.96 23.86 -8.79
N VAL A 121 19.10 23.83 -9.50
CA VAL A 121 20.42 23.49 -8.97
C VAL A 121 21.37 24.69 -9.07
N GLY A 122 22.20 24.90 -8.04
CA GLY A 122 23.18 25.97 -8.01
C GLY A 122 23.81 26.13 -6.64
N TRP A 123 24.93 26.87 -6.56
CA TRP A 123 25.68 27.08 -5.32
C TRP A 123 25.65 28.55 -4.92
N GLY A 124 25.32 28.81 -3.65
CA GLY A 124 25.44 30.14 -3.04
C GLY A 124 24.31 31.13 -3.36
N ASP A 125 23.42 30.82 -4.31
CA ASP A 125 22.26 31.62 -4.66
C ASP A 125 20.96 30.82 -4.48
N GLY A 126 19.88 31.47 -4.01
CA GLY A 126 18.54 30.87 -3.85
C GLY A 126 18.39 29.76 -2.80
N GLY A 127 19.47 29.19 -2.27
CA GLY A 127 19.44 28.22 -1.17
C GLY A 127 18.94 28.83 0.13
N THR A 128 18.08 28.09 0.84
CA THR A 128 17.57 28.51 2.16
C THR A 128 18.46 28.08 3.32
N THR A 129 19.52 27.33 3.03
CA THR A 129 20.54 26.92 4.00
C THR A 129 21.95 27.16 3.45
N ILE A 130 22.95 27.00 4.31
CA ILE A 130 24.36 26.99 3.92
C ILE A 130 25.06 25.77 4.48
N ASP A 131 26.19 25.40 3.88
CA ASP A 131 27.08 24.34 4.38
C ASP A 131 27.53 24.55 5.84
N GLY A 132 27.65 25.82 6.27
CA GLY A 132 27.86 26.18 7.68
C GLY A 132 26.68 25.88 8.62
N GLY A 133 25.60 25.30 8.12
CA GLY A 133 24.45 24.79 8.87
C GLY A 133 23.56 25.85 9.51
N TYR A 134 23.40 26.98 8.84
CA TYR A 134 22.46 28.03 9.22
C TYR A 134 21.36 28.16 8.17
N THR A 135 20.15 28.41 8.63
CA THR A 135 19.02 28.78 7.79
C THR A 135 19.13 30.24 7.39
N LEU A 136 18.79 30.54 6.14
CA LEU A 136 18.86 31.87 5.55
C LEU A 136 17.49 32.53 5.49
N ASN A 137 17.48 33.84 5.69
CA ASN A 137 16.40 34.72 5.29
C ASN A 137 16.77 35.32 3.93
N LEU A 138 15.94 35.06 2.92
CA LEU A 138 16.14 35.52 1.56
C LEU A 138 15.27 36.75 1.27
N GLN A 139 15.91 37.81 0.81
CA GLN A 139 15.26 39.05 0.39
C GLN A 139 15.55 39.29 -1.08
N TYR A 140 14.52 39.18 -1.90
CA TYR A 140 14.58 39.36 -3.35
C TYR A 140 14.17 40.78 -3.71
N THR A 141 14.85 41.32 -4.71
CA THR A 141 14.50 42.57 -5.38
C THR A 141 14.32 42.29 -6.86
N ILE A 142 13.21 42.74 -7.41
CA ILE A 142 12.89 42.60 -8.84
C ILE A 142 13.04 43.97 -9.50
N THR A 143 13.77 44.02 -10.61
CA THR A 143 13.87 45.21 -11.47
C THR A 143 13.38 44.86 -12.87
N LEU A 144 12.49 45.68 -13.42
CA LEU A 144 11.96 45.51 -14.79
C LEU A 144 12.74 46.41 -15.77
N ASN A 145 13.54 45.82 -16.66
CA ASN A 145 14.47 46.55 -17.53
C ASN A 145 13.78 47.50 -18.54
N GLY A 146 12.54 47.20 -18.95
CA GLY A 146 11.72 48.03 -19.83
C GLY A 146 10.87 49.10 -19.11
N ASN A 147 10.88 49.11 -17.77
CA ASN A 147 10.08 49.98 -16.90
C ASN A 147 8.55 49.98 -17.15
N LYS A 148 8.00 49.07 -17.95
CA LYS A 148 6.57 49.05 -18.27
C LYS A 148 6.05 47.62 -18.37
N LEU A 149 4.99 47.33 -17.63
CA LEU A 149 4.21 46.10 -17.76
C LEU A 149 2.92 46.38 -18.54
N GLU A 150 2.65 45.60 -19.59
CA GLU A 150 1.46 45.74 -20.44
C GLU A 150 0.42 44.65 -20.12
N TYR A 151 -0.84 45.06 -20.00
CA TYR A 151 -1.96 44.17 -19.77
C TYR A 151 -2.73 43.86 -21.05
N VAL A 152 -3.51 42.78 -21.03
CA VAL A 152 -4.34 42.36 -22.16
C VAL A 152 -5.42 43.39 -22.51
N ASP A 153 -5.87 44.19 -21.53
CA ASP A 153 -6.84 45.28 -21.73
C ASP A 153 -6.23 46.53 -22.42
N GLY A 154 -4.94 46.48 -22.77
CA GLY A 154 -4.19 47.58 -23.38
C GLY A 154 -3.67 48.63 -22.39
N SER A 155 -4.03 48.53 -21.10
CA SER A 155 -3.47 49.39 -20.07
C SER A 155 -2.05 48.96 -19.70
N SER A 156 -1.31 49.85 -19.04
CA SER A 156 0.06 49.59 -18.66
C SER A 156 0.51 50.38 -17.46
N ILE A 157 1.48 49.84 -16.73
CA ILE A 157 2.01 50.45 -15.50
C ILE A 157 3.53 50.44 -15.48
N VAL A 158 4.12 51.30 -14.65
CA VAL A 158 5.53 51.22 -14.23
C VAL A 158 5.52 50.60 -12.82
N PRO A 159 5.77 49.28 -12.68
CA PRO A 159 5.63 48.63 -11.39
C PRO A 159 6.86 48.82 -10.50
N ALA A 160 6.62 49.02 -9.21
CA ALA A 160 7.56 48.60 -8.16
C ALA A 160 7.16 47.20 -7.67
N PHE A 161 8.08 46.48 -7.02
CA PHE A 161 7.82 45.12 -6.53
C PHE A 161 8.08 45.03 -5.03
N ASN A 162 7.22 44.31 -4.31
CA ASN A 162 7.38 44.09 -2.87
C ASN A 162 7.25 42.60 -2.53
N GLN A 163 8.29 42.04 -1.91
CA GLN A 163 8.25 40.68 -1.40
C GLN A 163 7.30 40.63 -0.20
N THR A 164 6.25 39.84 -0.30
CA THR A 164 5.21 39.71 0.74
C THR A 164 5.33 38.44 1.57
N GLY A 165 6.07 37.44 1.08
CA GLY A 165 6.27 36.19 1.79
C GLY A 165 7.04 35.16 0.97
N ALA A 166 7.12 33.95 1.52
CA ALA A 166 7.62 32.76 0.88
C ALA A 166 6.66 31.60 1.19
N VAL A 167 6.55 30.65 0.27
CA VAL A 167 5.75 29.44 0.43
C VAL A 167 6.66 28.24 0.24
N SER A 168 6.65 27.33 1.21
CA SER A 168 7.42 26.10 1.25
C SER A 168 6.49 24.92 1.52
N PRO A 169 5.89 24.30 0.49
CA PRO A 169 4.74 23.40 0.65
C PRO A 169 4.92 22.24 1.64
N VAL A 170 6.14 21.70 1.76
CA VAL A 170 6.46 20.63 2.71
C VAL A 170 6.87 21.21 4.06
N LEU A 171 7.84 22.12 4.08
CA LEU A 171 8.40 22.68 5.32
C LEU A 171 7.42 23.56 6.11
N ASP A 172 6.45 24.20 5.46
CA ASP A 172 5.40 24.96 6.15
C ASP A 172 4.48 24.07 7.00
N LYS A 173 4.49 22.75 6.76
CA LYS A 173 3.76 21.77 7.57
C LYS A 173 4.53 21.33 8.81
N TYR A 174 5.82 21.63 8.90
CA TYR A 174 6.62 21.30 10.08
C TYR A 174 6.39 22.30 11.20
N LYS A 175 6.26 21.77 12.40
CA LYS A 175 6.18 22.52 13.66
C LYS A 175 7.52 22.40 14.39
N TYR A 176 7.81 23.40 15.21
CA TYR A 176 9.04 23.48 16.01
C TYR A 176 8.68 23.52 17.50
N ALA A 177 9.40 22.77 18.31
CA ALA A 177 9.13 22.64 19.74
C ALA A 177 10.42 22.40 20.53
N ASN A 178 10.28 22.40 21.86
CA ASN A 178 11.35 22.14 22.81
C ASN A 178 10.85 21.19 23.90
N TYR A 179 11.65 20.18 24.25
CA TYR A 179 11.41 19.29 25.37
C TYR A 179 12.63 19.27 26.29
N ASP A 180 12.50 19.88 27.47
CA ASP A 180 13.57 19.96 28.47
C ASP A 180 14.91 20.45 27.87
N GLY A 181 14.88 21.51 27.06
CA GLY A 181 16.09 22.06 26.44
C GLY A 181 16.59 21.30 25.19
N LEU A 182 15.92 20.23 24.76
CA LEU A 182 16.12 19.63 23.45
C LEU A 182 15.15 20.27 22.45
N ASP A 183 15.68 21.07 21.53
CA ASP A 183 14.89 21.56 20.39
C ASP A 183 14.65 20.44 19.39
N TYR A 184 13.47 20.43 18.79
CA TYR A 184 13.14 19.51 17.72
C TYR A 184 12.13 20.13 16.75
N SER A 185 12.06 19.54 15.57
CA SER A 185 11.00 19.80 14.61
C SER A 185 10.24 18.51 14.33
N TYR A 186 8.97 18.64 13.98
CA TYR A 186 8.14 17.49 13.69
C TYR A 186 7.09 17.81 12.63
N PHE A 187 6.67 16.76 11.93
CA PHE A 187 5.57 16.76 10.98
C PHE A 187 4.54 15.73 11.43
N TYR A 188 3.29 16.16 11.54
CA TYR A 188 2.14 15.27 11.62
C TYR A 188 1.41 15.25 10.29
N ASN A 189 1.08 14.05 9.85
CA ASN A 189 0.01 13.86 8.88
C ASN A 189 -1.30 13.99 9.67
N GLU A 190 -1.99 15.10 9.45
CA GLU A 190 -3.26 15.41 10.15
C GLU A 190 -4.48 14.81 9.43
N ASP A 191 -4.28 14.15 8.28
CA ASP A 191 -5.35 13.51 7.49
C ASP A 191 -5.68 12.09 8.00
N ALA A 192 -4.79 11.49 8.79
CA ALA A 192 -4.98 10.16 9.36
C ALA A 192 -5.63 10.20 10.75
N GLU A 193 -6.64 9.35 10.95
CA GLU A 193 -7.31 9.17 12.25
C GLU A 193 -6.64 8.09 13.09
N GLU A 194 -6.06 7.06 12.45
CA GLU A 194 -5.36 5.95 13.11
C GLU A 194 -3.88 6.27 13.35
N PRO A 195 -3.23 5.62 14.34
CA PRO A 195 -1.81 5.78 14.59
C PRO A 195 -0.96 5.43 13.36
N LEU A 196 0.02 6.29 13.04
CA LEU A 196 0.88 6.14 11.87
C LEU A 196 2.31 5.74 12.25
N PRO A 197 3.08 5.14 11.34
CA PRO A 197 4.52 4.99 11.50
C PRO A 197 5.21 6.34 11.76
N LEU A 198 6.32 6.30 12.50
CA LEU A 198 7.17 7.46 12.78
C LEU A 198 8.57 7.26 12.22
N VAL A 199 9.04 8.22 11.40
CA VAL A 199 10.46 8.34 11.07
C VAL A 199 11.13 9.32 12.03
N VAL A 200 12.10 8.83 12.80
CA VAL A 200 12.99 9.66 13.61
C VAL A 200 14.27 9.91 12.81
N PHE A 201 14.46 11.15 12.38
CA PHE A 201 15.57 11.58 11.56
C PHE A 201 16.59 12.39 12.37
N PHE A 202 17.83 11.91 12.41
CA PHE A 202 18.95 12.63 12.99
C PHE A 202 19.81 13.31 11.91
N HIS A 203 19.93 14.63 11.99
CA HIS A 203 20.72 15.42 11.05
C HIS A 203 22.24 15.23 11.26
N GLY A 204 23.04 15.61 10.26
CA GLY A 204 24.50 15.54 10.29
C GLY A 204 25.18 16.62 11.15
N GLY A 205 26.51 16.56 11.17
CA GLY A 205 27.33 17.55 11.87
C GLY A 205 27.31 18.89 11.15
N GLY A 206 27.11 19.98 11.89
CA GLY A 206 27.02 21.34 11.35
C GLY A 206 25.59 21.83 11.18
N GLN A 207 24.62 20.96 10.90
CA GLN A 207 23.22 21.34 10.59
C GLN A 207 22.36 21.70 11.82
N GLY A 208 22.95 21.80 13.01
CA GLY A 208 22.24 22.06 14.26
C GLY A 208 22.45 23.45 14.85
N ASN A 209 22.95 24.42 14.07
CA ASN A 209 23.26 25.77 14.59
C ASN A 209 22.01 26.64 14.83
N ASP A 210 20.86 26.25 14.27
CA ASP A 210 19.55 26.79 14.61
C ASP A 210 18.48 25.68 14.53
N ILE A 211 17.26 25.99 15.00
CA ILE A 211 16.16 25.02 15.06
C ILE A 211 15.57 24.64 13.69
N TYR A 212 15.83 25.44 12.65
CA TYR A 212 15.20 25.29 11.34
C TYR A 212 16.03 24.43 10.40
N THR A 213 17.36 24.52 10.48
CA THR A 213 18.29 23.86 9.55
C THR A 213 18.14 22.32 9.49
N PRO A 214 17.91 21.57 10.58
CA PRO A 214 17.90 20.10 10.53
C PRO A 214 17.01 19.48 9.46
N ILE A 215 15.84 20.08 9.18
CA ILE A 215 14.87 19.58 8.19
C ILE A 215 14.98 20.29 6.83
N ARG A 216 15.74 21.38 6.73
CA ARG A 216 15.95 22.16 5.50
C ARG A 216 17.23 21.77 4.76
N PHE A 217 18.23 21.35 5.52
CA PHE A 217 19.52 20.94 4.99
C PHE A 217 19.45 19.51 4.47
N SER A 218 19.48 19.36 3.15
CA SER A 218 19.20 18.11 2.45
C SER A 218 17.83 17.51 2.76
N ASN A 219 17.31 16.73 1.83
CA ASN A 219 15.95 16.20 1.91
C ASN A 219 15.78 15.09 2.97
N GLY A 220 16.80 14.77 3.78
CA GLY A 220 16.74 13.67 4.76
C GLY A 220 15.66 13.86 5.83
N GLY A 221 15.36 15.10 6.20
CA GLY A 221 14.30 15.42 7.16
C GLY A 221 12.92 15.59 6.53
N THR A 222 12.84 15.87 5.22
CA THR A 222 11.61 16.30 4.52
C THR A 222 11.07 15.30 3.51
N VAL A 223 11.91 14.39 3.00
CA VAL A 223 11.53 13.40 1.97
C VAL A 223 10.30 12.60 2.38
N TRP A 224 10.21 12.22 3.66
CA TRP A 224 9.10 11.44 4.20
C TRP A 224 7.77 12.20 4.18
N ALA A 225 7.81 13.53 4.28
CA ALA A 225 6.64 14.41 4.29
C ALA A 225 6.26 14.93 2.90
N ASN A 226 7.02 14.57 1.86
CA ASN A 226 6.66 14.91 0.49
C ASN A 226 5.30 14.29 0.11
N PRO A 227 4.45 14.98 -0.68
CA PRO A 227 3.12 14.49 -1.03
C PRO A 227 3.10 13.09 -1.67
N GLU A 228 4.04 12.79 -2.57
CA GLU A 228 4.16 11.50 -3.22
C GLU A 228 4.47 10.37 -2.23
N ASN A 229 5.31 10.66 -1.23
CA ASN A 229 5.68 9.70 -0.20
C ASN A 229 4.56 9.54 0.84
N GLN A 230 3.88 10.62 1.23
CA GLN A 230 2.70 10.55 2.11
C GLN A 230 1.53 9.81 1.45
N ALA A 231 1.36 9.92 0.14
CA ALA A 231 0.33 9.18 -0.60
C ALA A 231 0.58 7.67 -0.60
N LYS A 232 1.85 7.25 -0.62
CA LYS A 232 2.26 5.84 -0.60
C LYS A 232 2.40 5.28 0.83
N TYR A 233 2.97 6.10 1.71
CA TYR A 233 3.36 5.77 3.08
C TYR A 233 3.00 6.93 4.02
N PRO A 234 1.73 7.06 4.43
CA PRO A 234 1.34 8.04 5.45
C PRO A 234 2.20 7.87 6.70
N THR A 235 2.87 8.94 7.15
CA THR A 235 3.83 8.86 8.26
C THR A 235 3.98 10.17 9.00
N HIS A 236 4.47 10.11 10.23
CA HIS A 236 4.97 11.25 10.98
C HIS A 236 6.49 11.35 10.89
N VAL A 237 7.03 12.55 11.10
CA VAL A 237 8.48 12.77 11.14
C VAL A 237 8.85 13.50 12.42
N LEU A 238 9.89 13.02 13.10
CA LEU A 238 10.52 13.70 14.23
C LEU A 238 11.99 13.94 13.91
N ALA A 239 12.43 15.19 14.00
CA ALA A 239 13.81 15.58 13.75
C ALA A 239 14.40 16.36 14.95
N PRO A 240 15.04 15.65 15.89
CA PRO A 240 15.70 16.25 17.05
C PRO A 240 16.98 17.01 16.66
N ARG A 241 17.23 18.16 17.30
CA ARG A 241 18.44 18.96 17.07
C ARG A 241 19.57 18.53 17.98
N ASN A 242 20.72 18.18 17.40
CA ASN A 242 21.96 17.84 18.11
C ASN A 242 21.80 16.77 19.20
N ALA A 243 20.86 15.83 19.03
CA ALA A 243 20.68 14.71 19.95
C ALA A 243 21.76 13.64 19.67
N THR A 244 22.91 13.72 20.35
CA THR A 244 24.07 12.84 20.11
C THR A 244 24.51 12.03 21.32
N THR A 245 23.88 12.23 22.47
CA THR A 245 24.24 11.60 23.76
C THR A 245 23.11 10.73 24.29
N VAL A 246 23.42 9.79 25.19
CA VAL A 246 22.43 8.98 25.91
C VAL A 246 21.37 9.86 26.59
N GLN A 247 21.78 10.98 27.21
CA GLN A 247 20.85 11.89 27.87
C GLN A 247 19.89 12.58 26.91
N SER A 248 20.36 12.98 25.72
CA SER A 248 19.46 13.46 24.68
C SER A 248 18.56 12.36 24.12
N MET A 249 19.01 11.10 24.06
CA MET A 249 18.15 9.99 23.61
C MET A 249 16.99 9.73 24.58
N HIS A 250 17.19 9.90 25.89
CA HIS A 250 16.08 9.85 26.84
C HIS A 250 15.00 10.90 26.55
N LYS A 251 15.41 12.11 26.13
CA LYS A 251 14.48 13.19 25.74
C LYS A 251 13.79 12.89 24.42
N VAL A 252 14.52 12.37 23.42
CA VAL A 252 13.94 11.93 22.15
C VAL A 252 12.88 10.86 22.39
N LYS A 253 13.20 9.84 23.20
CA LYS A 253 12.26 8.77 23.54
C LYS A 253 11.02 9.29 24.27
N ALA A 254 11.18 10.22 25.21
CA ALA A 254 10.04 10.82 25.90
C ALA A 254 9.09 11.56 24.93
N ILE A 255 9.63 12.28 23.93
CA ILE A 255 8.80 12.90 22.89
C ILE A 255 8.05 11.83 22.09
N ILE A 256 8.71 10.72 21.73
CA ILE A 256 8.06 9.62 21.00
C ILE A 256 6.96 8.97 21.85
N ASP A 257 7.20 8.80 23.15
CA ASP A 257 6.22 8.24 24.09
C ASP A 257 4.99 9.15 24.20
N ASP A 258 5.18 10.48 24.33
CA ASP A 258 4.08 11.44 24.30
C ASP A 258 3.26 11.35 23.00
N MET A 259 3.91 11.02 21.87
CA MET A 259 3.25 10.84 20.58
C MET A 259 2.47 9.52 20.48
N ILE A 260 2.99 8.44 21.08
CA ILE A 260 2.31 7.14 21.17
C ILE A 260 1.10 7.26 22.11
N ASP A 261 1.27 7.85 23.29
CA ASP A 261 0.22 8.04 24.29
C ASP A 261 -0.92 8.94 23.77
N ALA A 262 -0.61 9.87 22.86
CA ALA A 262 -1.59 10.69 22.16
C ALA A 262 -2.34 9.95 21.04
N GLY A 263 -2.06 8.66 20.81
CA GLY A 263 -2.64 7.84 19.75
C GLY A 263 -2.20 8.25 18.35
N LYS A 264 -1.07 8.96 18.20
CA LYS A 264 -0.59 9.45 16.91
C LYS A 264 0.40 8.50 16.25
N VAL A 265 1.22 7.82 17.04
CA VAL A 265 2.30 6.96 16.54
C VAL A 265 2.00 5.50 16.82
N ASP A 266 2.19 4.67 15.79
CA ASP A 266 2.23 3.22 15.91
C ASP A 266 3.55 2.80 16.59
N PRO A 267 3.50 2.22 17.82
CA PRO A 267 4.70 1.84 18.56
C PRO A 267 5.49 0.71 17.88
N ASN A 268 4.88 -0.06 16.97
CA ASN A 268 5.52 -1.16 16.26
C ASN A 268 6.16 -0.76 14.94
N ARG A 269 6.00 0.51 14.52
CA ARG A 269 6.55 1.06 13.27
C ARG A 269 7.25 2.40 13.51
N VAL A 270 8.20 2.40 14.44
CA VAL A 270 9.15 3.50 14.65
C VAL A 270 10.48 3.19 13.96
N TYR A 271 10.87 4.05 13.01
CA TYR A 271 12.06 3.90 12.18
C TYR A 271 13.11 4.94 12.58
N ILE A 272 14.37 4.51 12.72
CA ILE A 272 15.46 5.41 13.12
C ILE A 272 16.47 5.55 11.99
N THR A 273 16.75 6.78 11.55
CA THR A 273 17.71 7.03 10.48
C THR A 273 18.43 8.37 10.67
N GLY A 274 19.54 8.53 9.98
CA GLY A 274 20.35 9.74 10.03
C GLY A 274 21.68 9.53 9.32
N PHE A 275 22.36 10.64 9.02
CA PHE A 275 23.63 10.59 8.30
C PHE A 275 24.79 11.20 9.07
N SER A 276 26.02 10.72 8.85
CA SER A 276 27.24 11.26 9.48
C SER A 276 27.13 11.27 11.03
N MET A 277 27.17 12.44 11.67
CA MET A 277 26.85 12.61 13.10
C MET A 277 25.48 12.03 13.47
N GLY A 278 24.48 12.20 12.61
CA GLY A 278 23.15 11.61 12.76
C GLY A 278 23.11 10.10 12.55
N GLY A 279 24.00 9.56 11.72
CA GLY A 279 24.21 8.12 11.60
C GLY A 279 24.84 7.55 12.89
N GLY A 280 25.75 8.30 13.52
CA GLY A 280 26.24 7.98 14.88
C GLY A 280 25.16 8.13 15.95
N SER A 281 24.25 9.09 15.80
CA SER A 281 23.10 9.30 16.70
C SER A 281 22.09 8.17 16.58
N THR A 282 21.89 7.63 15.38
CA THR A 282 21.12 6.38 15.14
C THR A 282 21.69 5.25 16.00
N TRP A 283 23.01 5.01 15.95
CA TRP A 283 23.65 4.02 16.82
C TRP A 283 23.52 4.32 18.31
N THR A 284 23.64 5.59 18.71
CA THR A 284 23.48 6.00 20.12
C THR A 284 22.06 5.73 20.62
N PHE A 285 21.04 5.97 19.79
CA PHE A 285 19.66 5.61 20.09
C PHE A 285 19.50 4.11 20.26
N LEU A 286 20.00 3.31 19.30
CA LEU A 286 19.92 1.85 19.35
C LEU A 286 20.66 1.24 20.55
N GLN A 287 21.75 1.84 21.00
CA GLN A 287 22.44 1.39 22.22
C GLN A 287 21.65 1.71 23.49
N THR A 288 20.87 2.80 23.47
CA THR A 288 20.07 3.25 24.61
C THR A 288 18.75 2.50 24.70
N TYR A 289 18.12 2.23 23.55
CA TYR A 289 16.80 1.59 23.41
C TYR A 289 16.83 0.50 22.33
N PRO A 290 17.55 -0.61 22.56
CA PRO A 290 17.83 -1.60 21.52
C PRO A 290 16.59 -2.31 20.98
N ASP A 291 15.56 -2.48 21.80
CA ASP A 291 14.33 -3.19 21.42
C ASP A 291 13.18 -2.26 21.00
N PHE A 292 13.46 -1.00 20.70
CA PHE A 292 12.40 -0.02 20.41
C PHE A 292 12.09 0.13 18.93
N ALA A 293 13.12 0.26 18.09
CA ALA A 293 12.93 0.50 16.67
C ALA A 293 12.42 -0.75 15.94
N ALA A 294 11.56 -0.54 14.95
CA ALA A 294 11.16 -1.59 14.01
C ALA A 294 12.24 -1.85 12.95
N ALA A 295 13.00 -0.79 12.60
CA ALA A 295 14.12 -0.84 11.67
C ALA A 295 15.02 0.38 11.85
N ALA A 296 16.27 0.28 11.42
CA ALA A 296 17.16 1.43 11.39
C ALA A 296 18.10 1.47 10.18
N ALA A 297 18.37 2.69 9.73
CA ALA A 297 19.23 2.96 8.58
C ALA A 297 20.26 4.05 8.92
N PRO A 298 21.45 3.69 9.44
CA PRO A 298 22.55 4.63 9.62
C PRO A 298 23.31 4.87 8.31
N LEU A 299 23.35 6.11 7.84
CA LEU A 299 24.08 6.50 6.64
C LEU A 299 25.42 7.13 7.02
N CYS A 300 26.51 6.64 6.40
CA CYS A 300 27.90 6.99 6.68
C CYS A 300 28.17 7.29 8.18
N PRO A 301 27.83 6.38 9.11
CA PRO A 301 27.75 6.73 10.53
C PRO A 301 29.12 7.10 11.10
N ALA A 302 29.16 8.24 11.81
CA ALA A 302 30.29 8.62 12.66
C ALA A 302 30.25 7.85 13.99
N GLY A 303 30.31 6.52 13.91
CA GLY A 303 30.19 5.62 15.06
C GLY A 303 29.64 4.25 14.67
N GLY A 304 29.39 3.43 15.68
CA GLY A 304 28.89 2.07 15.56
C GLY A 304 28.50 1.51 16.93
N PRO A 305 28.27 0.20 17.06
CA PRO A 305 27.88 -0.45 18.32
C PRO A 305 28.87 -0.25 19.48
N GLY A 306 30.15 0.00 19.17
CA GLY A 306 31.22 0.19 20.14
C GLY A 306 31.77 -1.09 20.77
N ASN A 307 30.93 -2.12 20.96
CA ASN A 307 31.34 -3.44 21.45
C ASN A 307 30.35 -4.54 21.02
N VAL A 308 30.74 -5.80 21.26
CA VAL A 308 29.93 -7.00 20.91
C VAL A 308 28.62 -7.07 21.69
N GLU A 309 28.60 -6.66 22.96
CA GLU A 309 27.38 -6.68 23.79
C GLU A 309 26.29 -5.80 23.16
N ASN A 310 26.65 -4.60 22.71
CA ASN A 310 25.73 -3.69 22.03
C ASN A 310 25.31 -4.21 20.65
N ALA A 311 26.20 -4.88 19.92
CA ALA A 311 25.83 -5.52 18.65
C ALA A 311 24.81 -6.65 18.86
N LEU A 312 24.96 -7.47 19.90
CA LEU A 312 24.04 -8.55 20.22
C LEU A 312 22.65 -8.06 20.65
N LYS A 313 22.55 -6.87 21.25
CA LYS A 313 21.27 -6.25 21.62
C LYS A 313 20.40 -5.90 20.41
N VAL A 314 20.99 -5.79 19.22
CA VAL A 314 20.31 -5.50 17.95
C VAL A 314 20.48 -6.61 16.91
N ALA A 315 20.79 -7.83 17.34
CA ALA A 315 21.06 -8.97 16.47
C ALA A 315 19.97 -9.26 15.42
N ASN A 316 18.71 -8.99 15.73
CA ASN A 316 17.55 -9.28 14.89
C ASN A 316 16.78 -8.02 14.49
N LEU A 317 17.34 -6.83 14.75
CA LEU A 317 16.81 -5.59 14.23
C LEU A 317 17.12 -5.51 12.73
N PRO A 318 16.14 -5.25 11.85
CA PRO A 318 16.41 -4.92 10.46
C PRO A 318 17.32 -3.69 10.36
N LEU A 319 18.55 -3.89 9.90
CA LEU A 319 19.59 -2.88 9.79
C LEU A 319 20.03 -2.70 8.33
N TRP A 320 20.09 -1.45 7.88
CA TRP A 320 20.63 -1.13 6.56
C TRP A 320 21.57 0.07 6.61
N THR A 321 22.87 -0.22 6.57
CA THR A 321 23.93 0.78 6.62
C THR A 321 24.38 1.15 5.21
N PHE A 322 24.70 2.42 4.99
CA PHE A 322 25.20 2.91 3.71
C PHE A 322 26.50 3.67 3.88
N VAL A 323 27.39 3.61 2.90
CA VAL A 323 28.56 4.48 2.80
C VAL A 323 28.97 4.64 1.35
N ASP A 324 29.54 5.77 0.99
CA ASP A 324 30.17 5.93 -0.32
C ASP A 324 31.62 5.42 -0.29
N ALA A 325 32.11 4.89 -1.42
CA ALA A 325 33.47 4.38 -1.55
C ALA A 325 34.55 5.46 -1.37
N GLU A 326 34.20 6.74 -1.57
CA GLU A 326 35.09 7.89 -1.43
C GLU A 326 34.88 8.69 -0.13
N ASP A 327 33.94 8.26 0.72
CA ASP A 327 33.73 8.89 2.01
C ASP A 327 34.98 8.75 2.90
N PHE A 328 35.36 9.81 3.59
CA PHE A 328 36.44 9.76 4.59
C PHE A 328 36.12 8.81 5.76
N LEU A 329 34.84 8.50 6.01
CA LEU A 329 34.38 7.51 6.97
C LEU A 329 34.34 6.07 6.41
N TYR A 330 34.58 5.86 5.11
CA TYR A 330 34.47 4.55 4.45
C TYR A 330 35.15 3.42 5.24
N ASN A 331 36.42 3.60 5.58
CA ASN A 331 37.18 2.58 6.32
C ASN A 331 36.59 2.31 7.71
N SER A 332 36.09 3.33 8.39
CA SER A 332 35.47 3.17 9.72
C SER A 332 34.17 2.36 9.63
N VAL A 333 33.31 2.69 8.65
CA VAL A 333 32.04 1.99 8.44
C VAL A 333 32.27 0.53 8.04
N VAL A 334 33.14 0.29 7.06
CA VAL A 334 33.47 -1.07 6.58
C VAL A 334 34.11 -1.91 7.69
N ASN A 335 35.00 -1.34 8.51
CA ASN A 335 35.60 -2.07 9.62
C ASN A 335 34.59 -2.36 10.73
N THR A 336 33.65 -1.44 10.97
CA THR A 336 32.55 -1.65 11.93
C THR A 336 31.66 -2.81 11.45
N ASP A 337 31.23 -2.78 10.20
CA ASP A 337 30.43 -3.86 9.62
C ASP A 337 31.16 -5.21 9.70
N LYS A 338 32.40 -5.29 9.23
CA LYS A 338 33.23 -6.52 9.33
C LYS A 338 33.37 -7.06 10.74
N THR A 339 33.38 -6.18 11.74
CA THR A 339 33.54 -6.58 13.15
C THR A 339 32.24 -7.11 13.74
N TYR A 340 31.09 -6.55 13.36
CA TYR A 340 29.83 -6.77 14.07
C TYR A 340 28.73 -7.48 13.26
N SER A 341 28.77 -7.47 11.93
CA SER A 341 27.82 -8.19 11.08
C SER A 341 27.75 -9.70 11.33
N PRO A 342 28.80 -10.40 11.82
CA PRO A 342 28.64 -11.79 12.25
C PRO A 342 27.68 -12.01 13.42
N TYR A 343 27.27 -10.96 14.14
CA TYR A 343 26.28 -11.00 15.21
C TYR A 343 24.88 -10.55 14.78
N TRP A 344 24.71 -10.17 13.51
CA TRP A 344 23.46 -9.63 12.99
C TRP A 344 22.83 -10.58 11.99
N ASN A 345 21.55 -10.89 12.19
CA ASN A 345 20.78 -11.83 11.39
C ASN A 345 20.04 -11.13 10.24
N ASP A 346 19.75 -9.83 10.36
CA ASP A 346 19.16 -9.01 9.31
C ASP A 346 19.90 -7.66 9.19
N SER A 347 21.09 -7.71 8.60
CA SER A 347 21.88 -6.51 8.32
C SER A 347 22.42 -6.49 6.91
N LEU A 348 22.47 -5.30 6.29
CA LEU A 348 23.16 -5.08 5.03
C LEU A 348 24.01 -3.81 5.10
N LEU A 349 25.26 -3.89 4.65
CA LEU A 349 26.07 -2.73 4.30
C LEU A 349 26.06 -2.55 2.78
N THR A 350 25.56 -1.40 2.33
CA THR A 350 25.62 -0.98 0.93
C THR A 350 26.73 0.04 0.73
N ILE A 351 27.66 -0.27 -0.17
CA ILE A 351 28.72 0.65 -0.61
C ILE A 351 28.28 1.27 -1.93
N ILE A 352 28.05 2.58 -1.93
CA ILE A 352 27.77 3.38 -3.12
C ILE A 352 29.10 3.69 -3.83
N PRO A 353 29.26 3.40 -5.13
CA PRO A 353 30.53 3.62 -5.83
C PRO A 353 30.92 5.09 -5.94
N PHE A 354 29.94 5.96 -6.15
CA PHE A 354 30.10 7.41 -6.19
C PHE A 354 28.75 8.07 -5.92
N ASN A 355 28.78 9.16 -5.17
CA ASN A 355 27.60 9.90 -4.79
C ASN A 355 27.08 10.71 -5.99
N GLN A 356 26.03 10.23 -6.65
CA GLN A 356 25.48 10.83 -7.86
C GLN A 356 23.95 10.78 -7.83
N LEU A 357 23.32 11.88 -8.28
CA LEU A 357 21.88 11.94 -8.56
C LEU A 357 21.67 11.97 -10.07
N LEU A 358 20.97 10.97 -10.59
CA LEU A 358 20.73 10.73 -12.00
C LEU A 358 19.51 11.51 -12.50
N ASP A 359 18.46 11.60 -11.68
CA ASP A 359 17.20 12.17 -12.10
C ASP A 359 17.27 13.71 -12.20
N PRO A 360 16.41 14.34 -13.04
CA PRO A 360 16.23 15.78 -13.03
C PRO A 360 15.91 16.29 -11.61
N PRO A 361 16.43 17.44 -11.18
CA PRO A 361 17.21 18.42 -11.98
C PRO A 361 18.73 18.15 -12.03
N TYR A 362 19.22 17.08 -11.39
CA TYR A 362 20.65 16.85 -11.20
C TYR A 362 21.34 16.24 -12.42
N ASN A 363 20.61 15.47 -13.23
CA ASN A 363 21.05 14.98 -14.55
C ASN A 363 22.44 14.32 -14.51
N GLY A 364 22.71 13.50 -13.49
CA GLY A 364 24.00 12.85 -13.28
C GLY A 364 25.03 13.71 -12.53
N HIS A 365 24.62 14.71 -11.76
CA HIS A 365 25.55 15.49 -10.94
C HIS A 365 26.17 14.61 -9.86
N ARG A 366 27.50 14.69 -9.74
CA ARG A 366 28.27 13.99 -8.72
C ARG A 366 28.60 14.91 -7.56
N PHE A 367 28.23 14.49 -6.37
CA PHE A 367 28.43 15.20 -5.12
C PHE A 367 29.65 14.66 -4.36
N ASP A 368 30.00 15.34 -3.26
CA ASP A 368 31.03 14.86 -2.34
C ASP A 368 30.69 13.48 -1.79
N GLY A 369 31.68 12.59 -1.70
CA GLY A 369 31.50 11.20 -1.25
C GLY A 369 30.88 11.10 0.14
N HIS A 370 31.08 12.08 1.02
CA HIS A 370 30.46 12.06 2.35
C HIS A 370 28.94 12.14 2.31
N SER A 371 28.37 12.74 1.26
CA SER A 371 26.93 13.05 1.17
C SER A 371 26.07 11.90 0.64
N VAL A 372 26.37 10.65 1.02
CA VAL A 372 25.72 9.42 0.53
C VAL A 372 24.19 9.40 0.71
N TRP A 373 23.67 10.22 1.63
CA TRP A 373 22.24 10.40 1.86
C TRP A 373 21.48 10.98 0.67
N LEU A 374 22.14 11.68 -0.24
CA LEU A 374 21.51 12.26 -1.41
C LEU A 374 20.87 11.17 -2.29
N PRO A 375 21.61 10.21 -2.86
CA PRO A 375 21.01 9.13 -3.64
C PRO A 375 20.16 8.21 -2.76
N VAL A 376 20.63 7.87 -1.55
CA VAL A 376 19.96 6.87 -0.70
C VAL A 376 18.53 7.26 -0.32
N TYR A 377 18.28 8.54 0.00
CA TYR A 377 16.92 8.97 0.32
C TYR A 377 16.04 9.27 -0.90
N ASN A 378 16.63 9.54 -2.07
CA ASN A 378 15.87 10.12 -3.19
C ASN A 378 15.68 9.17 -4.37
N GLU A 379 16.67 8.36 -4.75
CA GLU A 379 16.59 7.58 -6.01
C GLU A 379 17.37 6.25 -6.02
N TYR A 380 18.16 5.93 -4.99
CA TYR A 380 18.89 4.66 -4.95
C TYR A 380 17.93 3.48 -4.78
N VAL A 381 18.03 2.50 -5.70
CA VAL A 381 17.25 1.26 -5.68
C VAL A 381 18.18 0.07 -5.54
N HIS A 382 18.08 -0.66 -4.42
CA HIS A 382 18.74 -1.95 -4.26
C HIS A 382 17.96 -3.05 -5.00
N PRO A 383 18.63 -3.99 -5.69
CA PRO A 383 17.94 -5.03 -6.47
C PRO A 383 17.00 -5.92 -5.64
N GLU A 384 17.30 -6.13 -4.36
CA GLU A 384 16.51 -7.00 -3.48
C GLU A 384 15.64 -6.23 -2.47
N ARG A 385 16.10 -5.05 -2.02
CA ARG A 385 15.44 -4.30 -0.94
C ARG A 385 14.64 -3.10 -1.47
N GLY A 386 14.73 -2.78 -2.76
CA GLY A 386 14.09 -1.59 -3.34
C GLY A 386 14.73 -0.30 -2.85
N MET A 387 13.96 0.78 -2.81
CA MET A 387 14.40 2.04 -2.20
C MET A 387 14.42 1.92 -0.67
N LEU A 388 15.24 2.74 -0.01
CA LEU A 388 15.29 2.77 1.45
C LEU A 388 13.91 3.05 2.07
N ILE A 389 13.14 3.96 1.48
CA ILE A 389 11.78 4.26 1.94
C ILE A 389 10.88 3.03 1.88
N ASP A 390 10.85 2.32 0.75
CA ASP A 390 10.04 1.11 0.58
C ASP A 390 10.41 0.04 1.61
N TRP A 391 11.71 -0.16 1.84
CA TRP A 391 12.22 -1.13 2.80
C TRP A 391 11.88 -0.76 4.24
N LEU A 392 12.02 0.51 4.65
CA LEU A 392 11.67 0.94 6.01
C LEU A 392 10.19 0.69 6.29
N PHE A 393 9.32 1.13 5.39
CA PHE A 393 7.87 0.99 5.55
C PHE A 393 7.35 -0.45 5.42
N SER A 394 8.17 -1.39 4.94
CA SER A 394 7.85 -2.81 5.00
C SER A 394 8.19 -3.47 6.34
N GLN A 395 8.85 -2.76 7.27
CA GLN A 395 9.22 -3.31 8.57
C GLN A 395 8.17 -3.00 9.63
N SER A 396 7.84 -4.01 10.43
CA SER A 396 7.08 -3.91 11.68
C SER A 396 7.72 -4.81 12.73
N LYS A 397 7.55 -4.45 14.01
CA LYS A 397 7.85 -5.37 15.13
C LYS A 397 6.87 -6.54 15.16
N ILE A 398 5.61 -6.33 14.79
CA ILE A 398 4.61 -7.39 14.68
C ILE A 398 4.83 -8.12 13.35
N LYS A 399 5.13 -9.42 13.42
CA LYS A 399 5.42 -10.25 12.24
C LYS A 399 4.22 -11.04 11.78
N GLU A 400 3.46 -11.58 12.72
CA GLU A 400 2.25 -12.35 12.45
C GLU A 400 1.28 -12.24 13.62
N ILE A 401 0.00 -12.21 13.32
CA ILE A 401 -1.07 -12.39 14.32
C ILE A 401 -1.79 -13.68 13.90
N ALA A 402 -1.88 -14.64 14.82
CA ALA A 402 -2.44 -15.94 14.50
C ALA A 402 -3.91 -15.82 14.05
N ASN A 403 -4.26 -16.56 12.99
CA ASN A 403 -5.65 -16.66 12.55
C ASN A 403 -6.51 -17.32 13.62
N VAL A 404 -7.66 -16.72 13.91
CA VAL A 404 -8.62 -17.26 14.86
C VAL A 404 -9.76 -17.91 14.08
N GLU A 405 -9.92 -19.22 14.20
CA GLU A 405 -11.05 -19.97 13.62
C GLU A 405 -11.95 -20.52 14.73
N VAL A 406 -13.23 -20.18 14.67
CA VAL A 406 -14.22 -20.60 15.67
C VAL A 406 -15.43 -21.20 14.99
N ALA A 407 -15.95 -22.31 15.51
CA ALA A 407 -17.15 -22.95 15.01
C ALA A 407 -18.29 -22.90 16.05
N THR A 408 -19.47 -22.46 15.63
CA THR A 408 -20.68 -22.43 16.46
C THR A 408 -21.87 -23.09 15.78
N GLU A 409 -22.92 -23.38 16.56
CA GLU A 409 -24.19 -23.89 16.05
C GLU A 409 -25.15 -22.74 15.73
N PRO A 410 -26.12 -22.92 14.82
CA PRO A 410 -27.19 -21.96 14.61
C PRO A 410 -27.90 -21.58 15.91
N GLY A 411 -28.01 -20.29 16.18
CA GLY A 411 -28.63 -19.71 17.38
C GLY A 411 -27.74 -19.70 18.62
N VAL A 412 -26.54 -20.28 18.56
CA VAL A 412 -25.57 -20.28 19.68
C VAL A 412 -24.51 -19.21 19.42
N ALA A 413 -24.36 -18.27 20.36
CA ALA A 413 -23.33 -17.25 20.28
C ALA A 413 -21.93 -17.91 20.25
N PRO A 414 -21.06 -17.55 19.29
CA PRO A 414 -19.70 -18.09 19.24
C PRO A 414 -18.88 -17.58 20.44
N VAL A 415 -18.04 -18.46 20.99
CA VAL A 415 -17.11 -18.12 22.06
C VAL A 415 -15.74 -17.84 21.43
N LEU A 416 -15.35 -16.58 21.40
CA LEU A 416 -14.04 -16.15 20.89
C LEU A 416 -12.99 -16.25 22.01
N PRO A 417 -11.71 -16.53 21.69
CA PRO A 417 -10.67 -16.67 22.70
C PRO A 417 -10.34 -15.31 23.35
N GLU A 418 -9.95 -15.32 24.63
CA GLU A 418 -9.55 -14.10 25.35
C GLU A 418 -8.15 -13.61 24.95
N THR A 419 -7.33 -14.50 24.39
CA THR A 419 -6.00 -14.20 23.88
C THR A 419 -5.79 -14.71 22.45
N VAL A 420 -4.84 -14.10 21.76
CA VAL A 420 -4.33 -14.55 20.46
C VAL A 420 -2.81 -14.56 20.49
N ALA A 421 -2.22 -15.57 19.85
CA ALA A 421 -0.78 -15.66 19.65
C ALA A 421 -0.32 -14.60 18.63
N VAL A 422 0.68 -13.81 19.01
CA VAL A 422 1.29 -12.78 18.18
C VAL A 422 2.79 -12.99 18.11
N ASP A 423 3.32 -13.07 16.90
CA ASP A 423 4.77 -13.15 16.68
C ASP A 423 5.37 -11.76 16.68
N VAL A 424 6.19 -11.47 17.70
CA VAL A 424 6.83 -10.18 17.91
C VAL A 424 8.34 -10.35 17.71
N ASN A 425 8.94 -9.49 16.87
CA ASN A 425 10.37 -9.44 16.72
C ASN A 425 11.01 -8.60 17.83
N HIS A 426 11.82 -9.26 18.65
CA HIS A 426 12.70 -8.60 19.61
C HIS A 426 14.11 -8.50 19.06
N SER A 427 14.70 -7.31 19.13
CA SER A 427 16.02 -7.01 18.58
C SER A 427 17.11 -7.95 19.08
N ALA A 428 17.08 -8.37 20.35
CA ALA A 428 18.11 -9.24 20.90
C ALA A 428 17.86 -10.74 20.63
N THR A 429 16.62 -11.20 20.66
CA THR A 429 16.27 -12.63 20.70
C THR A 429 15.58 -13.16 19.45
N GLY A 430 15.18 -12.27 18.54
CA GLY A 430 14.44 -12.61 17.33
C GLY A 430 12.95 -12.71 17.58
N ILE A 431 12.26 -13.40 16.67
CA ILE A 431 10.81 -13.58 16.72
C ILE A 431 10.43 -14.49 17.89
N ALA A 432 9.54 -14.01 18.75
CA ALA A 432 8.92 -14.76 19.82
C ALA A 432 7.40 -14.72 19.68
N THR A 433 6.75 -15.86 19.84
CA THR A 433 5.29 -15.94 19.91
C THR A 433 4.85 -15.59 21.32
N GLU A 434 3.95 -14.61 21.44
CA GLU A 434 3.43 -14.14 22.70
C GLU A 434 1.90 -14.14 22.71
N GLU A 435 1.31 -14.61 23.81
CA GLU A 435 -0.14 -14.51 24.01
C GLU A 435 -0.53 -13.08 24.38
N ARG A 436 -1.42 -12.49 23.60
CA ARG A 436 -1.90 -11.12 23.79
C ARG A 436 -3.40 -11.11 24.01
N ALA A 437 -3.85 -10.31 24.99
CA ALA A 437 -5.27 -10.11 25.23
C ALA A 437 -5.93 -9.45 24.02
N VAL A 438 -7.09 -9.94 23.64
CA VAL A 438 -7.89 -9.40 22.54
C VAL A 438 -9.26 -8.95 23.04
N VAL A 439 -9.67 -7.76 22.62
CA VAL A 439 -11.02 -7.25 22.82
C VAL A 439 -11.77 -7.36 21.50
N TRP A 440 -12.74 -8.27 21.44
CA TRP A 440 -13.55 -8.51 20.25
C TRP A 440 -14.70 -7.52 20.11
N GLU A 441 -15.01 -7.13 18.87
CA GLU A 441 -16.22 -6.38 18.56
C GLU A 441 -17.49 -7.22 18.89
N ALA A 442 -18.58 -6.54 19.20
CA ALA A 442 -19.83 -7.21 19.54
C ALA A 442 -20.41 -7.95 18.33
N ILE A 443 -20.81 -9.21 18.54
CA ILE A 443 -21.33 -10.07 17.48
C ILE A 443 -22.85 -9.92 17.37
N ASP A 444 -23.34 -9.50 16.20
CA ASP A 444 -24.78 -9.42 15.94
C ASP A 444 -25.41 -10.83 15.95
N PRO A 445 -26.42 -11.09 16.81
CA PRO A 445 -27.14 -12.35 16.85
C PRO A 445 -27.74 -12.83 15.54
N GLN A 446 -27.98 -11.97 14.55
CA GLN A 446 -28.47 -12.40 13.23
C GLN A 446 -27.43 -13.21 12.46
N LEU A 447 -26.13 -12.93 12.66
CA LEU A 447 -25.04 -13.54 11.87
C LEU A 447 -24.90 -15.05 12.13
N TYR A 448 -25.34 -15.53 13.30
CA TYR A 448 -25.25 -16.95 13.66
C TYR A 448 -26.60 -17.66 13.74
N LYS A 449 -27.68 -17.12 13.16
CA LYS A 449 -28.99 -17.81 13.14
C LYS A 449 -29.09 -18.97 12.16
N ALA A 450 -28.27 -18.96 11.12
CA ALA A 450 -28.29 -19.95 10.06
C ALA A 450 -26.85 -20.33 9.68
N PRO A 451 -26.63 -21.50 9.06
CA PRO A 451 -25.31 -21.88 8.58
C PRO A 451 -24.68 -20.85 7.65
N GLY A 452 -23.39 -20.62 7.81
CA GLY A 452 -22.66 -19.58 7.09
C GLY A 452 -21.29 -19.30 7.70
N VAL A 453 -20.57 -18.36 7.10
CA VAL A 453 -19.27 -17.88 7.59
C VAL A 453 -19.34 -16.37 7.72
N PHE A 454 -18.84 -15.83 8.81
CA PHE A 454 -18.67 -14.40 9.00
C PHE A 454 -17.37 -14.11 9.77
N GLU A 455 -16.95 -12.85 9.76
CA GLU A 455 -15.73 -12.39 10.42
C GLU A 455 -16.07 -11.45 11.58
N VAL A 456 -15.29 -11.54 12.65
CA VAL A 456 -15.36 -10.63 13.80
C VAL A 456 -13.99 -10.02 14.00
N ALA A 457 -13.92 -8.69 14.01
CA ALA A 457 -12.68 -7.99 14.27
C ALA A 457 -12.41 -7.88 15.78
N GLY A 458 -11.15 -7.86 16.16
CA GLY A 458 -10.68 -7.65 17.52
C GLY A 458 -9.50 -6.67 17.55
N THR A 459 -9.34 -6.01 18.69
CA THR A 459 -8.25 -5.07 18.96
C THR A 459 -7.33 -5.65 20.02
N ILE A 460 -6.02 -5.48 19.82
CA ILE A 460 -4.98 -5.88 20.76
C ILE A 460 -4.28 -4.61 21.25
N GLU A 461 -4.01 -4.51 22.55
CA GLU A 461 -3.29 -3.37 23.12
C GLU A 461 -1.92 -3.19 22.45
N ASP A 462 -1.55 -1.94 22.17
CA ASP A 462 -0.31 -1.53 21.50
C ASP A 462 -0.10 -2.10 20.08
N ILE A 463 -1.10 -2.68 19.43
CA ILE A 463 -1.04 -3.18 18.04
C ILE A 463 -2.14 -2.50 17.22
N VAL A 464 -1.72 -1.82 16.16
CA VAL A 464 -2.64 -1.06 15.28
C VAL A 464 -3.41 -2.00 14.36
N GLU A 465 -2.78 -3.09 13.90
CA GLU A 465 -3.43 -4.09 13.08
C GLU A 465 -4.54 -4.82 13.85
N LYS A 466 -5.76 -4.84 13.28
CA LYS A 466 -6.87 -5.62 13.83
C LYS A 466 -6.63 -7.12 13.62
N VAL A 467 -6.99 -7.92 14.62
CA VAL A 467 -7.10 -9.38 14.47
C VAL A 467 -8.49 -9.74 13.96
N THR A 468 -8.58 -10.77 13.12
CA THR A 468 -9.87 -11.26 12.60
C THR A 468 -10.12 -12.69 13.05
N ALA A 469 -11.29 -12.92 13.64
CA ALA A 469 -11.83 -14.26 13.89
C ALA A 469 -12.79 -14.65 12.79
N LYS A 470 -12.51 -15.76 12.10
CA LYS A 470 -13.40 -16.40 11.16
C LYS A 470 -14.33 -17.34 11.91
N VAL A 471 -15.61 -16.97 11.99
CA VAL A 471 -16.64 -17.77 12.64
C VAL A 471 -17.40 -18.57 11.59
N THR A 472 -17.44 -19.89 11.76
CA THR A 472 -18.23 -20.80 10.94
C THR A 472 -19.43 -21.30 11.73
N VAL A 473 -20.63 -21.02 11.23
CA VAL A 473 -21.88 -21.53 11.77
C VAL A 473 -22.16 -22.85 11.06
N VAL A 474 -22.01 -23.96 11.75
CA VAL A 474 -22.22 -25.31 11.21
C VAL A 474 -23.47 -25.91 11.85
N ALA A 475 -24.42 -26.35 11.01
CA ALA A 475 -25.52 -27.17 11.46
C ALA A 475 -25.14 -28.66 11.36
N ALA A 476 -25.69 -29.47 12.25
CA ALA A 476 -25.77 -30.91 12.07
C ALA A 476 -26.34 -31.22 10.68
N SER A 477 -25.74 -32.16 9.96
CA SER A 477 -26.25 -32.57 8.64
C SER A 477 -26.02 -34.04 8.33
N ALA A 478 -26.75 -34.53 7.35
CA ALA A 478 -26.46 -35.77 6.66
C ALA A 478 -25.20 -35.64 5.79
N THR A 479 -24.65 -36.78 5.40
CA THR A 479 -23.73 -36.96 4.28
C THR A 479 -24.24 -38.09 3.38
N LEU A 480 -24.06 -37.95 2.06
CA LEU A 480 -24.25 -39.00 1.07
C LEU A 480 -22.98 -39.15 0.22
N SER A 481 -22.46 -40.37 0.10
CA SER A 481 -21.31 -40.65 -0.77
C SER A 481 -21.49 -41.92 -1.60
N GLY A 482 -21.04 -41.91 -2.84
CA GLY A 482 -21.17 -43.05 -3.75
C GLY A 482 -20.47 -42.78 -5.09
N PRO A 483 -20.57 -43.68 -6.07
CA PRO A 483 -20.01 -43.45 -7.40
C PRO A 483 -20.76 -42.30 -8.11
N ALA A 484 -20.00 -41.45 -8.79
CA ALA A 484 -20.54 -40.35 -9.59
C ALA A 484 -20.99 -40.79 -11.00
N LEU A 485 -20.56 -41.98 -11.46
CA LEU A 485 -20.85 -42.51 -12.80
C LEU A 485 -21.20 -43.99 -12.73
N VAL A 486 -22.30 -44.38 -13.38
CA VAL A 486 -22.78 -45.76 -13.49
C VAL A 486 -23.32 -46.05 -14.89
N GLN A 487 -23.40 -47.32 -15.24
CA GLN A 487 -23.98 -47.78 -16.51
C GLN A 487 -25.44 -48.21 -16.34
N PRO A 488 -26.27 -48.14 -17.40
CA PRO A 488 -27.59 -48.76 -17.41
C PRO A 488 -27.56 -50.21 -16.93
N GLY A 489 -28.48 -50.55 -16.03
CA GLY A 489 -28.58 -51.88 -15.41
C GLY A 489 -27.58 -52.15 -14.27
N GLN A 490 -26.57 -51.29 -14.07
CA GLN A 490 -25.56 -51.46 -13.02
C GLN A 490 -26.15 -51.22 -11.63
N GLN A 491 -25.79 -52.10 -10.68
CA GLN A 491 -26.02 -51.86 -9.25
C GLN A 491 -24.85 -51.09 -8.63
N PHE A 492 -25.16 -50.17 -7.72
CA PHE A 492 -24.18 -49.35 -7.02
C PHE A 492 -24.67 -48.98 -5.62
N ASP A 493 -23.74 -48.64 -4.73
CA ASP A 493 -24.04 -48.29 -3.34
C ASP A 493 -23.86 -46.79 -3.10
N VAL A 494 -24.75 -46.21 -2.30
CA VAL A 494 -24.64 -44.87 -1.71
C VAL A 494 -24.66 -45.01 -0.19
N THR A 495 -23.66 -44.44 0.46
CA THR A 495 -23.49 -44.45 1.91
C THR A 495 -24.06 -43.16 2.50
N TYR A 496 -24.95 -43.31 3.47
CA TYR A 496 -25.46 -42.24 4.32
C TYR A 496 -24.70 -42.19 5.66
N GLY A 497 -24.37 -40.99 6.10
CA GLY A 497 -23.77 -40.72 7.40
C GLY A 497 -24.24 -39.41 8.03
N LEU A 498 -23.68 -39.09 9.19
CA LEU A 498 -23.89 -37.82 9.89
C LEU A 498 -22.57 -37.07 10.04
N GLN A 499 -22.65 -35.74 10.02
CA GLN A 499 -21.54 -34.85 10.33
C GLN A 499 -21.98 -33.63 11.15
N TYR A 500 -21.02 -33.04 11.87
CA TYR A 500 -21.19 -31.84 12.69
C TYR A 500 -22.26 -31.95 13.80
N VAL A 501 -22.60 -33.16 14.22
CA VAL A 501 -23.50 -33.42 15.34
C VAL A 501 -22.70 -33.42 16.65
N LYS A 502 -22.95 -32.45 17.53
CA LYS A 502 -22.24 -32.32 18.82
C LYS A 502 -22.95 -32.98 20.01
N LYS A 503 -24.24 -33.26 19.86
CA LYS A 503 -25.07 -33.88 20.90
C LYS A 503 -25.21 -35.38 20.68
N ASP A 504 -25.57 -36.08 21.75
CA ASP A 504 -25.92 -37.50 21.66
C ASP A 504 -27.17 -37.67 20.78
N VAL A 505 -27.13 -38.64 19.88
CA VAL A 505 -28.26 -39.00 19.02
C VAL A 505 -28.65 -40.43 19.33
N TYR A 506 -29.88 -40.64 19.79
CA TYR A 506 -30.41 -41.96 20.11
C TYR A 506 -31.31 -42.49 19.00
N ALA A 507 -32.03 -41.61 18.29
CA ALA A 507 -32.88 -41.98 17.17
C ALA A 507 -32.77 -40.99 16.00
N GLN A 508 -33.04 -41.50 14.79
CA GLN A 508 -33.08 -40.74 13.55
C GLN A 508 -34.34 -41.07 12.75
N ASP A 509 -34.92 -40.05 12.11
CA ASP A 509 -35.96 -40.16 11.09
C ASP A 509 -35.45 -39.50 9.80
N ILE A 510 -35.24 -40.33 8.78
CA ILE A 510 -34.52 -39.94 7.56
C ILE A 510 -35.46 -40.16 6.37
N THR A 511 -35.65 -39.16 5.52
CA THR A 511 -36.39 -39.31 4.26
C THR A 511 -35.49 -39.02 3.07
N ILE A 512 -35.27 -40.04 2.23
CA ILE A 512 -34.44 -39.94 1.03
C ILE A 512 -35.32 -39.97 -0.22
N LYS A 513 -35.08 -39.02 -1.13
CA LYS A 513 -35.73 -38.93 -2.44
C LYS A 513 -34.76 -39.27 -3.55
N TYR A 514 -35.24 -39.94 -4.59
CA TYR A 514 -34.46 -40.25 -5.79
C TYR A 514 -35.34 -40.24 -7.05
N ASP A 515 -34.73 -40.04 -8.22
CA ASP A 515 -35.44 -40.09 -9.51
C ASP A 515 -35.84 -41.53 -9.85
N ALA A 516 -37.08 -41.91 -9.55
CA ALA A 516 -37.62 -43.24 -9.83
C ALA A 516 -37.69 -43.60 -11.33
N VAL A 517 -37.59 -42.63 -12.25
CA VAL A 517 -37.53 -42.93 -13.69
C VAL A 517 -36.16 -43.49 -14.07
N LYS A 518 -35.11 -43.09 -13.34
CA LYS A 518 -33.71 -43.42 -13.62
C LYS A 518 -33.09 -44.42 -12.66
N LEU A 519 -33.58 -44.49 -11.42
CA LEU A 519 -33.03 -45.33 -10.37
C LEU A 519 -34.12 -46.22 -9.77
N GLU A 520 -33.71 -47.40 -9.31
CA GLU A 520 -34.49 -48.34 -8.53
C GLU A 520 -33.73 -48.64 -7.24
N LEU A 521 -34.41 -48.65 -6.09
CA LEU A 521 -33.78 -49.11 -4.86
C LEU A 521 -33.64 -50.65 -4.92
N ALA A 522 -32.40 -51.12 -4.87
CA ALA A 522 -32.05 -52.53 -5.05
C ALA A 522 -31.93 -53.24 -3.70
N GLY A 523 -33.06 -53.40 -3.01
CA GLY A 523 -33.16 -54.07 -1.72
C GLY A 523 -33.30 -53.10 -0.55
N GLN A 524 -33.36 -53.65 0.66
CA GLN A 524 -33.56 -52.85 1.87
C GLN A 524 -32.24 -52.16 2.30
N PRO A 525 -32.32 -50.93 2.87
CA PRO A 525 -31.17 -50.25 3.44
C PRO A 525 -30.47 -51.13 4.49
N VAL A 526 -29.14 -51.10 4.50
CA VAL A 526 -28.31 -51.97 5.37
C VAL A 526 -27.53 -51.11 6.34
N SER A 527 -27.59 -51.42 7.63
CA SER A 527 -26.68 -50.80 8.60
C SER A 527 -25.25 -51.26 8.35
N LEU A 528 -24.29 -50.33 8.30
CA LEU A 528 -22.88 -50.63 8.13
C LEU A 528 -22.24 -51.27 9.36
N ASP A 529 -22.80 -51.02 10.55
CA ASP A 529 -22.40 -51.65 11.81
C ASP A 529 -23.63 -51.87 12.69
N SER A 530 -24.20 -53.08 12.62
CA SER A 530 -25.45 -53.43 13.31
C SER A 530 -25.35 -53.45 14.85
N GLU A 531 -24.13 -53.48 15.41
CA GLU A 531 -23.89 -53.39 16.85
C GLU A 531 -23.89 -51.94 17.35
N LYS A 532 -23.76 -50.97 16.43
CA LYS A 532 -23.66 -49.53 16.73
C LYS A 532 -24.82 -48.71 16.18
N PHE A 533 -25.39 -49.10 15.07
CA PHE A 533 -26.57 -48.45 14.49
C PHE A 533 -27.53 -49.51 13.99
N LYS A 534 -28.80 -49.38 14.33
CA LYS A 534 -29.82 -50.33 13.91
C LYS A 534 -30.94 -49.62 13.19
N ILE A 535 -31.22 -50.06 11.97
CA ILE A 535 -32.43 -49.70 11.25
C ILE A 535 -33.59 -50.45 11.91
N VAL A 536 -34.55 -49.72 12.45
CA VAL A 536 -35.70 -50.25 13.17
C VAL A 536 -36.81 -50.60 12.20
N ASP A 537 -37.11 -49.69 11.27
CA ASP A 537 -38.15 -49.89 10.26
C ASP A 537 -37.92 -48.99 9.03
N THR A 538 -38.57 -49.33 7.91
CA THR A 538 -38.54 -48.58 6.65
C THR A 538 -39.94 -48.47 6.04
N ASP A 539 -40.22 -47.33 5.41
CA ASP A 539 -41.41 -47.12 4.58
C ASP A 539 -40.96 -46.71 3.17
N GLU A 540 -41.14 -47.61 2.21
CA GLU A 540 -40.66 -47.46 0.84
C GLU A 540 -41.83 -47.17 -0.10
N GLN A 541 -41.73 -46.06 -0.83
CA GLN A 541 -42.62 -45.66 -1.90
C GLN A 541 -41.80 -45.39 -3.17
N GLU A 542 -42.43 -45.36 -4.33
CA GLU A 542 -41.70 -45.11 -5.57
C GLU A 542 -41.00 -43.73 -5.52
N GLY A 543 -39.66 -43.73 -5.55
CA GLY A 543 -38.84 -42.53 -5.52
C GLY A 543 -38.59 -41.92 -4.13
N ILE A 544 -39.13 -42.54 -3.07
CA ILE A 544 -38.98 -42.05 -1.69
C ILE A 544 -38.79 -43.23 -0.74
N ILE A 545 -37.80 -43.18 0.13
CA ILE A 545 -37.67 -44.10 1.26
C ILE A 545 -37.54 -43.32 2.57
N ARG A 546 -38.38 -43.67 3.55
CA ARG A 546 -38.25 -43.21 4.94
C ARG A 546 -37.62 -44.31 5.79
N ILE A 547 -36.67 -43.94 6.64
CA ILE A 547 -35.89 -44.86 7.46
C ILE A 547 -35.93 -44.37 8.90
N LEU A 548 -36.34 -45.26 9.82
CA LEU A 548 -36.22 -45.04 11.25
C LEU A 548 -35.03 -45.84 11.78
N GLY A 549 -34.06 -45.16 12.39
CA GLY A 549 -32.85 -45.77 12.90
C GLY A 549 -32.56 -45.37 14.34
N ILE A 550 -31.83 -46.21 15.06
CA ILE A 550 -31.37 -45.94 16.42
C ILE A 550 -29.87 -46.17 16.55
N HIS A 551 -29.21 -45.32 17.35
CA HIS A 551 -27.84 -45.58 17.78
C HIS A 551 -27.85 -46.49 19.01
N LEU A 552 -26.91 -47.42 19.04
CA LEU A 552 -26.70 -48.35 20.13
C LEU A 552 -25.36 -48.07 20.81
N ASN A 553 -25.28 -48.36 22.11
CA ASN A 553 -24.04 -48.29 22.88
C ASN A 553 -23.35 -46.91 22.78
N ASP A 554 -22.02 -46.91 22.60
CA ASP A 554 -21.16 -45.73 22.39
C ASP A 554 -21.32 -45.09 21.00
N SER A 555 -22.27 -45.55 20.19
CA SER A 555 -22.57 -44.88 18.92
C SER A 555 -23.43 -43.63 19.12
N ALA A 556 -24.20 -43.57 20.21
CA ALA A 556 -25.10 -42.45 20.47
C ALA A 556 -24.32 -41.16 20.79
N ASN A 557 -23.21 -41.27 21.52
CA ASN A 557 -22.33 -40.15 21.89
C ASN A 557 -21.21 -39.86 20.87
N ASN A 558 -21.16 -40.64 19.79
CA ASN A 558 -20.28 -40.38 18.66
C ASN A 558 -21.05 -40.64 17.35
N PRO A 559 -22.05 -39.81 17.02
CA PRO A 559 -22.94 -40.08 15.90
C PRO A 559 -22.33 -39.77 14.52
N ASN A 560 -21.25 -38.98 14.45
CA ASN A 560 -20.64 -38.52 13.20
C ASN A 560 -19.84 -39.64 12.49
N LYS A 561 -20.53 -40.49 11.73
CA LYS A 561 -19.95 -41.59 10.97
C LYS A 561 -20.85 -42.00 9.80
N ASP A 562 -20.33 -42.88 8.95
CA ASP A 562 -21.13 -43.61 7.97
C ASP A 562 -21.99 -44.66 8.68
N LEU A 563 -23.30 -44.67 8.39
CA LEU A 563 -24.30 -45.45 9.14
C LEU A 563 -25.06 -46.44 8.27
N ILE A 564 -25.50 -46.03 7.08
CA ILE A 564 -26.42 -46.80 6.25
C ILE A 564 -25.85 -46.93 4.84
N LYS A 565 -25.93 -48.13 4.28
CA LYS A 565 -25.67 -48.40 2.87
C LYS A 565 -26.99 -48.58 2.13
N LEU A 566 -27.17 -47.80 1.07
CA LEU A 566 -28.31 -47.86 0.15
C LEU A 566 -27.83 -48.44 -1.17
N SER A 567 -28.35 -49.59 -1.56
CA SER A 567 -28.04 -50.18 -2.85
C SER A 567 -29.07 -49.72 -3.88
N PHE A 568 -28.61 -49.14 -4.99
CA PHE A 568 -29.43 -48.71 -6.12
C PHE A 568 -29.09 -49.51 -7.37
N LYS A 569 -30.03 -49.57 -8.30
CA LYS A 569 -29.82 -50.04 -9.68
C LYS A 569 -30.16 -48.91 -10.64
N ALA A 570 -29.24 -48.60 -11.55
CA ALA A 570 -29.50 -47.69 -12.65
C ALA A 570 -30.45 -48.34 -13.66
N LYS A 571 -31.55 -47.64 -14.00
CA LYS A 571 -32.48 -48.04 -15.06
C LYS A 571 -31.89 -47.67 -16.44
N GLU A 572 -32.59 -48.06 -17.50
CA GLU A 572 -32.15 -47.86 -18.89
C GLU A 572 -32.11 -46.39 -19.33
N THR A 573 -32.79 -45.51 -18.60
CA THR A 573 -32.86 -44.07 -18.88
C THR A 573 -31.54 -43.38 -18.50
N ALA A 574 -30.75 -42.99 -19.50
CA ALA A 574 -29.50 -42.24 -19.31
C ALA A 574 -29.73 -40.80 -18.80
N GLY A 575 -28.70 -40.22 -18.18
CA GLY A 575 -28.66 -38.82 -17.72
C GLY A 575 -28.31 -38.68 -16.25
N ILE A 576 -28.35 -37.44 -15.75
CA ILE A 576 -28.05 -37.09 -14.36
C ILE A 576 -29.27 -37.41 -13.48
N SER A 577 -29.00 -37.99 -12.30
CA SER A 577 -29.97 -38.28 -11.25
C SER A 577 -29.42 -37.85 -9.89
N ASN A 578 -30.30 -37.35 -9.02
CA ASN A 578 -29.97 -36.95 -7.66
C ASN A 578 -30.59 -37.92 -6.65
N ILE A 579 -29.85 -38.19 -5.58
CA ILE A 579 -30.32 -38.89 -4.38
C ILE A 579 -30.17 -37.90 -3.24
N GLU A 580 -31.28 -37.51 -2.62
CA GLU A 580 -31.36 -36.37 -1.69
C GLU A 580 -31.92 -36.81 -0.34
N VAL A 581 -31.25 -36.50 0.76
CA VAL A 581 -31.85 -36.53 2.11
C VAL A 581 -32.72 -35.29 2.26
N SER A 582 -34.03 -35.46 2.06
CA SER A 582 -35.01 -34.36 2.06
C SER A 582 -35.60 -34.04 3.43
N LEU A 583 -35.43 -34.93 4.41
CA LEU A 583 -35.74 -34.70 5.82
C LEU A 583 -34.75 -35.51 6.66
N LEU A 584 -34.24 -34.89 7.72
CA LEU A 584 -33.45 -35.54 8.75
C LEU A 584 -33.87 -34.98 10.11
N VAL A 585 -34.46 -35.82 10.96
CA VAL A 585 -34.74 -35.48 12.37
C VAL A 585 -33.88 -36.34 13.26
N LEU A 586 -33.19 -35.71 14.21
CA LEU A 586 -32.35 -36.34 15.23
C LEU A 586 -33.03 -36.18 16.59
N ALA A 587 -33.05 -37.24 17.40
CA ALA A 587 -33.58 -37.19 18.77
C ALA A 587 -32.52 -37.60 19.79
N ASP A 588 -32.43 -36.83 20.89
CA ASP A 588 -31.52 -37.10 22.00
C ASP A 588 -32.13 -38.05 23.06
N GLY A 589 -31.39 -38.30 24.15
CA GLY A 589 -31.79 -39.22 25.22
C GLY A 589 -32.98 -38.73 26.07
N GLU A 590 -33.32 -37.44 25.98
CA GLU A 590 -34.47 -36.83 26.65
C GLU A 590 -35.69 -36.77 25.71
N GLY A 591 -35.55 -37.22 24.47
CA GLY A 591 -36.61 -37.22 23.46
C GLY A 591 -36.81 -35.86 22.79
N VAL A 592 -35.82 -34.96 22.85
CA VAL A 592 -35.87 -33.68 22.14
C VAL A 592 -35.48 -33.89 20.69
N GLU A 593 -36.36 -33.49 19.78
CA GLU A 593 -36.15 -33.59 18.33
C GLU A 593 -35.55 -32.30 17.76
N VAL A 594 -34.58 -32.46 16.85
CA VAL A 594 -34.00 -31.37 16.05
C VAL A 594 -33.93 -31.79 14.58
N GLU A 595 -34.41 -30.92 13.70
CA GLU A 595 -34.23 -31.10 12.26
C GLU A 595 -32.80 -30.68 11.88
N ALA A 596 -32.09 -31.57 11.19
CA ALA A 596 -30.73 -31.38 10.70
C ALA A 596 -30.73 -31.23 9.18
N GLY A 597 -29.65 -30.67 8.64
CA GLY A 597 -29.51 -30.44 7.21
C GLY A 597 -29.47 -31.74 6.41
N GLY A 598 -30.09 -31.74 5.22
CA GLY A 598 -29.96 -32.80 4.24
C GLY A 598 -28.64 -32.77 3.46
N ASP A 599 -28.45 -33.74 2.57
CA ASP A 599 -27.37 -33.78 1.60
C ASP A 599 -27.88 -34.35 0.25
N THR A 600 -27.17 -34.09 -0.85
CA THR A 600 -27.51 -34.59 -2.19
C THR A 600 -26.31 -35.24 -2.86
N HIS A 601 -26.40 -36.53 -3.17
CA HIS A 601 -25.46 -37.24 -4.04
C HIS A 601 -25.95 -37.23 -5.49
N THR A 602 -25.07 -36.84 -6.41
CA THR A 602 -25.37 -36.80 -7.85
C THR A 602 -24.68 -37.96 -8.56
N VAL A 603 -25.43 -38.68 -9.40
CA VAL A 603 -24.93 -39.78 -10.22
C VAL A 603 -25.33 -39.60 -11.69
N GLU A 604 -24.39 -39.79 -12.60
CA GLU A 604 -24.62 -39.82 -14.03
C GLU A 604 -24.78 -41.27 -14.52
N ILE A 605 -25.91 -41.57 -15.17
CA ILE A 605 -26.12 -42.84 -15.87
C ILE A 605 -25.68 -42.65 -17.32
N ARG A 606 -24.55 -43.27 -17.67
CA ARG A 606 -23.96 -43.17 -19.01
C ARG A 606 -23.89 -44.55 -19.65
N LYS A 607 -24.44 -44.68 -20.86
CA LYS A 607 -24.28 -45.90 -21.66
C LYS A 607 -22.80 -46.21 -21.87
N PRO A 608 -22.37 -47.48 -21.78
CA PRO A 608 -21.01 -47.85 -22.13
C PRO A 608 -20.74 -47.46 -23.59
N THR A 609 -19.68 -46.69 -23.82
CA THR A 609 -19.20 -46.43 -25.19
C THR A 609 -18.63 -47.72 -25.75
N VAL A 610 -19.22 -48.25 -26.82
CA VAL A 610 -18.66 -49.41 -27.53
C VAL A 610 -17.42 -48.92 -28.29
N PRO A 611 -16.21 -49.40 -28.00
CA PRO A 611 -15.01 -48.93 -28.70
C PRO A 611 -15.13 -49.20 -30.20
N GLY A 612 -15.05 -48.14 -31.02
CA GLY A 612 -15.22 -48.23 -32.46
C GLY A 612 -16.67 -48.13 -32.95
N ASP A 613 -17.66 -47.96 -32.08
CA ASP A 613 -19.01 -47.55 -32.49
C ASP A 613 -19.01 -46.05 -32.71
N ILE A 614 -19.18 -45.65 -33.97
CA ILE A 614 -18.98 -44.28 -34.44
C ILE A 614 -20.31 -43.56 -34.64
N ASN A 615 -21.40 -44.32 -34.74
CA ASN A 615 -22.75 -43.83 -34.95
C ASN A 615 -23.68 -44.01 -33.73
N ASP A 616 -23.14 -44.53 -32.62
CA ASP A 616 -23.83 -44.77 -31.35
C ASP A 616 -25.05 -45.71 -31.50
N ASP A 617 -24.95 -46.71 -32.40
CA ASP A 617 -26.01 -47.72 -32.63
C ASP A 617 -25.83 -49.02 -31.82
N ASP A 618 -24.97 -48.95 -30.80
CA ASP A 618 -24.64 -50.01 -29.84
C ASP A 618 -23.95 -51.23 -30.51
N ARG A 619 -23.37 -51.08 -31.71
CA ARG A 619 -22.60 -52.14 -32.40
C ARG A 619 -21.44 -51.57 -33.24
N VAL A 620 -20.29 -52.25 -33.20
CA VAL A 620 -19.23 -52.02 -34.20
C VAL A 620 -19.51 -52.86 -35.44
N SER A 621 -19.64 -52.20 -36.59
CA SER A 621 -20.04 -52.81 -37.87
C SER A 621 -19.37 -52.15 -39.06
N VAL A 622 -19.62 -52.69 -40.27
CA VAL A 622 -19.20 -52.04 -41.52
C VAL A 622 -19.82 -50.65 -41.71
N GLY A 623 -20.90 -50.32 -40.99
CA GLY A 623 -21.48 -48.98 -40.97
C GLY A 623 -20.53 -47.96 -40.34
N ASP A 624 -19.89 -48.31 -39.23
CA ASP A 624 -18.88 -47.49 -38.54
C ASP A 624 -17.62 -47.34 -39.38
N LEU A 625 -17.19 -48.45 -40.01
CA LEU A 625 -16.06 -48.44 -40.93
C LEU A 625 -16.30 -47.50 -42.11
N ALA A 626 -17.53 -47.43 -42.62
CA ALA A 626 -17.89 -46.51 -43.70
C ALA A 626 -17.86 -45.04 -43.26
N LEU A 627 -18.18 -44.73 -41.99
CA LEU A 627 -18.10 -43.37 -41.46
C LEU A 627 -16.66 -42.89 -41.32
N VAL A 628 -15.76 -43.74 -40.81
CA VAL A 628 -14.32 -43.43 -40.77
C VAL A 628 -13.74 -43.35 -42.19
N ALA A 629 -14.11 -44.26 -43.08
CA ALA A 629 -13.61 -44.27 -44.47
C ALA A 629 -14.02 -43.02 -45.25
N LYS A 630 -15.18 -42.45 -44.95
CA LYS A 630 -15.65 -41.18 -45.54
C LYS A 630 -14.73 -40.00 -45.20
N ALA A 631 -14.05 -40.06 -44.05
CA ALA A 631 -13.13 -39.03 -43.59
C ALA A 631 -11.65 -39.35 -43.88
N TYR A 632 -11.37 -40.43 -44.61
CA TYR A 632 -10.01 -40.85 -44.93
C TYR A 632 -9.20 -39.76 -45.65
N GLY A 633 -7.97 -39.55 -45.19
CA GLY A 633 -7.03 -38.54 -45.71
C GLY A 633 -7.20 -37.14 -45.10
N LYS A 634 -8.12 -36.97 -44.14
CA LYS A 634 -8.21 -35.74 -43.33
C LYS A 634 -7.13 -35.74 -42.24
N SER A 635 -6.72 -34.55 -41.83
CA SER A 635 -5.75 -34.33 -40.75
C SER A 635 -6.16 -33.14 -39.87
N SER A 636 -5.44 -32.92 -38.78
CA SER A 636 -5.61 -31.78 -37.86
C SER A 636 -5.59 -30.40 -38.54
N ASP A 637 -4.96 -30.30 -39.72
CA ASP A 637 -4.94 -29.09 -40.56
C ASP A 637 -6.19 -28.92 -41.45
N SER A 638 -7.08 -29.91 -41.48
CA SER A 638 -8.29 -29.87 -42.31
C SER A 638 -9.31 -28.86 -41.74
N PRO A 639 -9.94 -28.02 -42.58
CA PRO A 639 -10.87 -26.98 -42.11
C PRO A 639 -12.08 -27.51 -41.31
N ASP A 640 -12.48 -28.75 -41.56
CA ASP A 640 -13.57 -29.47 -40.89
C ASP A 640 -13.07 -30.45 -39.83
N TRP A 641 -11.80 -30.37 -39.41
CA TRP A 641 -11.19 -31.30 -38.47
C TRP A 641 -12.02 -31.47 -37.19
N ASN A 642 -12.53 -30.38 -36.60
CA ASN A 642 -13.36 -30.46 -35.40
C ASN A 642 -14.63 -31.32 -35.56
N GLN A 643 -15.14 -31.49 -36.79
CA GLN A 643 -16.30 -32.32 -37.09
C GLN A 643 -15.94 -33.79 -37.31
N VAL A 644 -14.72 -34.06 -37.78
CA VAL A 644 -14.26 -35.40 -38.18
C VAL A 644 -13.24 -36.03 -37.24
N LYS A 645 -12.65 -35.27 -36.32
CA LYS A 645 -11.61 -35.73 -35.36
C LYS A 645 -12.02 -36.92 -34.50
N LYS A 646 -13.32 -37.18 -34.36
CA LYS A 646 -13.83 -38.38 -33.67
C LYS A 646 -13.59 -39.68 -34.46
N TYR A 647 -13.19 -39.58 -35.73
CA TYR A 647 -12.85 -40.70 -36.61
C TYR A 647 -11.34 -40.99 -36.64
N ASP A 648 -10.52 -40.17 -36.00
CA ASP A 648 -9.10 -40.44 -35.71
C ASP A 648 -9.06 -41.33 -34.46
N ILE A 649 -8.94 -42.63 -34.69
CA ILE A 649 -9.12 -43.70 -33.69
C ILE A 649 -7.85 -43.88 -32.87
N ASN A 650 -6.68 -43.69 -33.48
CA ASN A 650 -5.39 -43.79 -32.79
C ASN A 650 -4.90 -42.45 -32.19
N ALA A 651 -5.62 -41.36 -32.47
CA ALA A 651 -5.36 -39.99 -32.02
C ALA A 651 -4.00 -39.42 -32.48
N ASP A 652 -3.55 -39.79 -33.67
CA ASP A 652 -2.27 -39.32 -34.24
C ASP A 652 -2.39 -37.99 -35.01
N GLY A 653 -3.60 -37.44 -35.12
CA GLY A 653 -3.87 -36.21 -35.83
C GLY A 653 -4.13 -36.39 -37.32
N THR A 654 -4.23 -37.63 -37.81
CA THR A 654 -4.60 -37.99 -39.18
C THR A 654 -5.66 -39.09 -39.18
N ILE A 655 -6.49 -39.14 -40.22
CA ILE A 655 -7.46 -40.23 -40.41
C ILE A 655 -6.97 -41.07 -41.59
N ASP A 656 -6.34 -42.19 -41.30
CA ASP A 656 -5.64 -42.99 -42.30
C ASP A 656 -5.96 -44.49 -42.22
N ILE A 657 -5.09 -45.32 -42.81
CA ILE A 657 -5.32 -46.75 -42.90
C ILE A 657 -5.16 -47.43 -41.53
N GLU A 658 -4.41 -46.85 -40.61
CA GLU A 658 -4.24 -47.36 -39.25
C GLU A 658 -5.55 -47.25 -38.46
N ASP A 659 -6.30 -46.16 -38.61
CA ASP A 659 -7.63 -45.98 -38.00
C ASP A 659 -8.65 -46.98 -38.55
N LEU A 660 -8.71 -47.11 -39.87
CA LEU A 660 -9.59 -48.08 -40.52
C LEU A 660 -9.21 -49.51 -40.15
N SER A 661 -7.92 -49.82 -40.04
CA SER A 661 -7.42 -51.14 -39.65
C SER A 661 -7.73 -51.44 -38.18
N ALA A 662 -7.57 -50.45 -37.29
CA ALA A 662 -7.94 -50.56 -35.88
C ALA A 662 -9.44 -50.86 -35.73
N LEU A 663 -10.28 -50.11 -36.44
CA LEU A 663 -11.73 -50.31 -36.44
C LEU A 663 -12.14 -51.64 -37.09
N ALA A 664 -11.55 -52.02 -38.22
CA ALA A 664 -11.81 -53.30 -38.88
C ALA A 664 -11.44 -54.51 -38.01
N ARG A 665 -10.36 -54.42 -37.21
CA ARG A 665 -9.99 -55.45 -36.23
C ARG A 665 -11.06 -55.63 -35.15
N LEU A 666 -11.73 -54.56 -34.75
CA LEU A 666 -12.84 -54.62 -33.78
C LEU A 666 -14.08 -55.29 -34.39
N ILE A 667 -14.36 -55.04 -35.68
CA ILE A 667 -15.45 -55.72 -36.42
C ILE A 667 -15.19 -57.23 -36.55
N LEU A 668 -13.94 -57.61 -36.86
CA LEU A 668 -13.55 -59.01 -37.11
C LEU A 668 -13.31 -59.82 -35.83
N LYS A 669 -13.24 -59.18 -34.66
CA LYS A 669 -13.07 -59.85 -33.35
C LYS A 669 -14.37 -60.40 -32.75
N LYS A 670 -15.51 -60.27 -33.44
CA LYS A 670 -16.81 -60.79 -33.02
C LYS A 670 -16.94 -62.29 -33.19
#